data_AF-A0A914PGH8-F1
#
_entry.id   AF-A0A914PGH8-F1
#
_cell.length_a   1.000
_cell.length_b   1.000
_cell.length_c   1.000
_cell.angle_alpha   90.00
_cell.angle_beta   90.00
_cell.angle_gamma   90.00
#
_symmetry.space_group_name_H-M   'P 1'
#
loop_
_entity.id
_entity.type
_entity.pdbx_description
1 polymer ?
#
loop_
_entity_poly.entity_id
_entity_poly.type
_entity_poly.pdbx_seq_one_letter_code
_entity_poly.pdbx_strand_id
1 'polypeptide(L)'
;MVKEAKEKRQFDDFSDSHKRNIIRDKWNNLVEDYGGEKSAKEIVNKLYNKYLDTEFKQLSALETLHIIKTANLSFKSFQKIKSELKIHGPLPPIFSSYYAVNKERQRILSNYQTSCITVPMKDTVDSPLKDVRVIYLKNIKEILQQRLNDTVNAGNFKMRLFRRKEELWFDIIPDKGGDTSKLAISLDNTFKPINSAFNLLYLALFSATDSYFNIEAAWNILKPTLEAITELRITENGVSRMVPVRFFFIGDYKIQRGGAGIRDGNCNHPCVKCLCKKANTYSNYDFDATLIPREMKIDKNICQDHMAIFDFIPFSHYIPPPLHCTIHFAGNFFDLLLGVATSKDAKDVQFQAVADLLKNNQLKIWKKKCEKLDEMKEDLEECQNTVALFEAFDRGDKPDYPEYCASENCVAKIYDSNVPFEAAFSCKNCSNYFHHCCVYRKQCPVCSNKYPPEEVSLKKIDDEQKKAEAALKKLQQQISNEEKEVEKFLLDHKLGPLGKCFEAVLQKHGGTKKAFFQAYTGQQLLKMGNSIDSIIDDLPKDITDDPYFKNIATAFNKFLDIKFLLNSEDDFSQSEVEGIKNRMKDFAHYMKENLPDVKVKQLGHYWISHVPEFLSEFKTMTNFSDESIEASHAVSKKYEARIKTRDEEERLEFMMRCNREDTYLFDNITCKSKDNSV
;
A
#
# COMPACT_ATOMS: atom_id res chain seq x y z
N MET A 1 35.58 -15.66 35.46
CA MET A 1 36.46 -16.84 35.45
C MET A 1 35.78 -18.15 35.87
N VAL A 2 35.49 -18.45 37.15
CA VAL A 2 34.84 -19.74 37.53
C VAL A 2 33.37 -19.84 37.07
N LYS A 3 32.66 -18.70 36.96
CA LYS A 3 31.30 -18.61 36.41
C LYS A 3 31.27 -18.82 34.89
N GLU A 4 32.22 -18.24 34.16
CA GLU A 4 32.42 -18.47 32.72
C GLU A 4 32.87 -19.90 32.39
N ALA A 5 33.62 -20.55 33.28
CA ALA A 5 34.02 -21.95 33.10
C ALA A 5 32.86 -22.95 33.33
N LYS A 6 31.90 -22.61 34.18
CA LYS A 6 30.66 -23.39 34.36
C LYS A 6 29.66 -23.17 33.23
N GLU A 7 29.60 -21.95 32.69
CA GLU A 7 28.81 -21.68 31.48
C GLU A 7 29.44 -22.40 30.28
N LYS A 8 30.76 -22.33 30.03
CA LYS A 8 31.39 -23.09 28.93
C LYS A 8 31.19 -24.62 29.00
N ARG A 9 31.18 -25.23 30.18
CA ARG A 9 30.99 -26.69 30.33
C ARG A 9 29.59 -27.21 30.01
N GLN A 10 28.58 -26.35 29.85
CA GLN A 10 27.24 -26.76 29.38
C GLN A 10 27.07 -26.66 27.85
N PHE A 11 28.05 -26.13 27.12
CA PHE A 11 27.92 -25.83 25.68
C PHE A 11 28.63 -26.82 24.76
N ASP A 12 29.57 -27.63 25.27
CA ASP A 12 30.28 -28.65 24.47
C ASP A 12 29.39 -29.85 24.05
N ASP A 13 28.13 -29.88 24.48
CA ASP A 13 27.29 -31.08 24.48
C ASP A 13 26.15 -31.04 23.42
N PHE A 14 26.25 -30.15 22.43
CA PHE A 14 25.30 -30.02 21.29
C PHE A 14 25.82 -30.58 19.96
N SER A 15 27.03 -31.16 19.94
CA SER A 15 27.55 -31.91 18.79
C SER A 15 26.80 -33.22 18.54
N ASP A 16 26.09 -33.73 19.54
CA ASP A 16 25.33 -34.98 19.50
C ASP A 16 24.08 -34.87 18.58
N SER A 17 24.07 -35.67 17.52
CA SER A 17 22.94 -35.79 16.58
C SER A 17 21.63 -36.21 17.24
N HIS A 18 21.70 -36.93 18.36
CA HIS A 18 20.53 -37.41 19.07
C HIS A 18 19.76 -36.27 19.76
N LYS A 19 20.47 -35.34 20.41
CA LYS A 19 19.87 -34.15 21.01
C LYS A 19 19.28 -33.20 19.96
N ARG A 20 19.93 -33.08 18.80
CA ARG A 20 19.40 -32.33 17.65
C ARG A 20 18.06 -32.91 17.14
N ASN A 21 17.94 -34.23 17.10
CA ASN A 21 16.69 -34.90 16.72
C ASN A 21 15.59 -34.73 17.79
N ILE A 22 15.91 -34.82 19.08
CA ILE A 22 14.93 -34.56 20.17
C ILE A 22 14.42 -33.11 20.12
N ILE A 23 15.30 -32.14 19.87
CA ILE A 23 14.92 -30.74 19.71
C ILE A 23 14.01 -30.58 18.48
N ARG A 24 14.37 -31.20 17.36
CA ARG A 24 13.58 -31.22 16.12
C ARG A 24 12.18 -31.80 16.32
N ASP A 25 12.06 -32.92 17.02
CA ASP A 25 10.76 -33.57 17.27
C ASP A 25 9.87 -32.71 18.18
N LYS A 26 10.44 -32.11 19.22
CA LYS A 26 9.70 -31.17 20.09
C LYS A 26 9.32 -29.88 19.35
N TRP A 27 10.16 -29.42 18.44
CA TRP A 27 9.91 -28.25 17.59
C TRP A 27 8.76 -28.52 16.61
N ASN A 28 8.72 -29.72 16.00
CA ASN A 28 7.63 -30.16 15.14
C ASN A 28 6.30 -30.28 15.91
N ASN A 29 6.33 -30.80 17.15
CA ASN A 29 5.13 -30.88 17.99
C ASN A 29 4.60 -29.48 18.36
N LEU A 30 5.50 -28.53 18.69
CA LEU A 30 5.11 -27.14 18.94
C LEU A 30 4.45 -26.54 17.67
N VAL A 31 5.01 -26.79 16.48
CA VAL A 31 4.44 -26.35 15.21
C VAL A 31 3.02 -26.91 14.96
N GLU A 32 2.75 -28.13 15.42
CA GLU A 32 1.42 -28.76 15.31
C GLU A 32 0.43 -28.19 16.34
N ASP A 33 0.86 -27.92 17.57
CA ASP A 33 0.04 -27.34 18.64
C ASP A 33 -0.38 -25.88 18.35
N TYR A 34 0.44 -25.13 17.60
CA TYR A 34 0.10 -23.78 17.10
C TYR A 34 -0.85 -23.78 15.88
N GLY A 35 -1.58 -24.88 15.65
CA GLY A 35 -2.48 -25.19 14.52
C GLY A 35 -3.67 -24.23 14.27
N GLY A 36 -3.41 -22.92 14.23
CA GLY A 36 -4.34 -21.86 13.83
C GLY A 36 -3.65 -20.59 13.35
N GLU A 37 -2.41 -20.29 13.78
CA GLU A 37 -1.66 -19.12 13.32
C GLU A 37 -0.59 -19.53 12.29
N LYS A 38 -0.95 -19.41 11.00
CA LYS A 38 -0.06 -19.67 9.85
C LYS A 38 1.32 -18.98 9.97
N SER A 39 1.38 -17.84 10.65
CA SER A 39 2.60 -17.08 10.96
C SER A 39 3.54 -17.80 11.92
N ALA A 40 3.05 -18.41 13.01
CA ALA A 40 3.87 -19.09 14.02
C ALA A 40 4.67 -20.24 13.39
N LYS A 41 4.00 -21.08 12.60
CA LYS A 41 4.60 -22.19 11.85
C LYS A 41 5.66 -21.75 10.85
N GLU A 42 5.42 -20.67 10.11
CA GLU A 42 6.41 -20.11 9.16
C GLU A 42 7.65 -19.56 9.85
N ILE A 43 7.51 -18.89 10.99
CA ILE A 43 8.63 -18.37 11.77
C ILE A 43 9.46 -19.52 12.32
N VAL A 44 8.80 -20.48 12.91
CA VAL A 44 9.41 -21.64 13.55
C VAL A 44 10.16 -22.47 12.50
N ASN A 45 9.63 -22.61 11.28
CA ASN A 45 10.32 -23.21 10.13
C ASN A 45 11.47 -22.35 9.56
N LYS A 46 11.31 -21.03 9.47
CA LYS A 46 12.38 -20.11 9.01
C LYS A 46 13.55 -20.07 9.98
N LEU A 47 13.27 -20.06 11.28
CA LEU A 47 14.28 -20.16 12.33
C LEU A 47 14.96 -21.54 12.26
N TYR A 48 14.19 -22.61 12.16
CA TYR A 48 14.71 -23.95 12.03
C TYR A 48 15.67 -24.12 10.83
N ASN A 49 15.27 -23.66 9.64
CA ASN A 49 16.09 -23.74 8.43
C ASN A 49 17.32 -22.82 8.46
N LYS A 50 17.25 -21.68 9.16
CA LYS A 50 18.37 -20.72 9.24
C LYS A 50 19.42 -21.11 10.31
N TYR A 51 19.03 -21.87 11.33
CA TYR A 51 19.86 -22.09 12.53
C TYR A 51 20.31 -23.53 12.77
N LEU A 52 19.92 -24.50 11.94
CA LEU A 52 20.45 -25.88 12.01
C LEU A 52 21.92 -26.01 11.59
N ASP A 53 22.45 -25.03 10.85
CA ASP A 53 23.82 -25.02 10.32
C ASP A 53 24.81 -24.14 11.13
N THR A 54 24.38 -23.54 12.25
CA THR A 54 25.22 -22.63 13.05
C THR A 54 25.23 -23.00 14.53
N GLU A 55 26.34 -22.73 15.22
CA GLU A 55 26.43 -22.83 16.69
C GLU A 55 25.22 -22.15 17.35
N PHE A 56 24.58 -22.83 18.31
CA PHE A 56 23.41 -22.34 19.06
C PHE A 56 23.74 -21.05 19.84
N LYS A 57 23.70 -19.89 19.17
CA LYS A 57 23.96 -18.58 19.75
C LYS A 57 22.64 -17.84 20.02
N GLN A 58 22.56 -17.17 21.16
CA GLN A 58 21.45 -16.25 21.46
C GLN A 58 21.43 -15.11 20.44
N LEU A 59 20.26 -14.83 19.88
CA LEU A 59 20.02 -13.73 18.97
C LEU A 59 20.16 -12.39 19.68
N SER A 60 20.75 -11.42 19.00
CA SER A 60 20.78 -10.03 19.45
C SER A 60 19.36 -9.45 19.58
N ALA A 61 19.24 -8.32 20.26
CA ALA A 61 17.97 -7.61 20.41
C ALA A 61 17.41 -7.19 19.04
N LEU A 62 18.28 -6.76 18.13
CA LEU A 62 17.91 -6.33 16.78
C LEU A 62 17.42 -7.50 15.91
N GLU A 63 18.13 -8.63 15.93
CA GLU A 63 17.69 -9.85 15.21
C GLU A 63 16.36 -10.38 15.77
N THR A 64 16.20 -10.34 17.09
CA THR A 64 14.93 -10.72 17.73
C THR A 64 13.79 -9.79 17.30
N LEU A 65 14.03 -8.47 17.26
CA LEU A 65 13.06 -7.49 16.76
C LEU A 65 12.67 -7.74 15.31
N HIS A 66 13.65 -8.02 14.45
CA HIS A 66 13.43 -8.35 13.04
C HIS A 66 12.49 -9.55 12.88
N ILE A 67 12.70 -10.59 13.67
CA ILE A 67 11.85 -11.79 13.65
C ILE A 67 10.44 -11.41 14.06
N ILE A 68 10.25 -10.70 15.19
CA ILE A 68 8.92 -10.26 15.66
C ILE A 68 8.17 -9.48 14.56
N LYS A 69 8.86 -8.59 13.85
CA LYS A 69 8.27 -7.77 12.78
C LYS A 69 7.93 -8.58 11.53
N THR A 70 8.89 -9.35 11.01
CA THR A 70 8.71 -10.19 9.81
C THR A 70 7.59 -11.22 10.00
N ALA A 71 7.48 -11.71 11.22
CA ALA A 71 6.46 -12.63 11.69
C ALA A 71 5.07 -12.03 11.89
N ASN A 72 4.97 -10.70 11.87
CA ASN A 72 3.77 -9.97 12.26
C ASN A 72 3.29 -10.29 13.70
N LEU A 73 4.18 -10.62 14.64
CA LEU A 73 3.80 -10.96 16.01
C LEU A 73 3.53 -9.71 16.85
N SER A 74 2.56 -9.82 17.76
CA SER A 74 2.46 -8.92 18.91
C SER A 74 3.52 -9.27 19.95
N PHE A 75 3.91 -8.31 20.80
CA PHE A 75 4.82 -8.59 21.91
C PHE A 75 4.28 -9.64 22.88
N LYS A 76 2.95 -9.66 23.09
CA LYS A 76 2.28 -10.67 23.92
C LYS A 76 2.42 -12.06 23.30
N SER A 77 2.15 -12.19 21.99
CA SER A 77 2.31 -13.44 21.25
C SER A 77 3.77 -13.92 21.28
N PHE A 78 4.73 -13.02 21.08
CA PHE A 78 6.15 -13.33 21.16
C PHE A 78 6.59 -13.79 22.56
N GLN A 79 6.11 -13.13 23.63
CA GLN A 79 6.40 -13.57 25.00
C GLN A 79 5.84 -14.96 25.30
N LYS A 80 4.64 -15.26 24.80
CA LYS A 80 4.02 -16.59 24.91
C LYS A 80 4.90 -17.65 24.22
N ILE A 81 5.27 -17.43 22.96
CA ILE A 81 6.18 -18.33 22.21
C ILE A 81 7.49 -18.53 22.97
N LYS A 82 8.08 -17.45 23.49
CA LYS A 82 9.32 -17.53 24.27
C LYS A 82 9.16 -18.33 25.56
N SER A 83 8.03 -18.19 26.27
CA SER A 83 7.76 -18.94 27.50
C SER A 83 7.58 -20.43 27.22
N GLU A 84 6.90 -20.80 26.15
CA GLU A 84 6.67 -22.20 25.78
C GLU A 84 7.97 -22.86 25.32
N LEU A 85 8.78 -22.18 24.51
CA LEU A 85 10.12 -22.69 24.14
C LEU A 85 11.03 -22.92 25.35
N LYS A 86 10.85 -22.14 26.43
CA LYS A 86 11.58 -22.34 27.70
C LYS A 86 11.06 -23.55 28.48
N ILE A 87 9.77 -23.86 28.38
CA ILE A 87 9.13 -25.00 29.07
C ILE A 87 9.51 -26.33 28.38
N HIS A 88 9.60 -26.35 27.04
CA HIS A 88 9.73 -27.60 26.30
C HIS A 88 11.19 -28.11 26.10
N GLY A 89 12.26 -27.39 26.48
CA GLY A 89 13.61 -27.98 26.47
C GLY A 89 14.75 -27.09 26.98
N PRO A 90 15.97 -27.67 27.18
CA PRO A 90 17.17 -26.96 27.62
C PRO A 90 17.83 -26.20 26.46
N LEU A 91 17.02 -25.57 25.61
CA LEU A 91 17.55 -24.72 24.57
C LEU A 91 18.12 -23.46 25.24
N PRO A 92 19.37 -23.05 24.94
CA PRO A 92 19.82 -21.72 25.34
C PRO A 92 18.80 -20.70 24.83
N PRO A 93 18.54 -19.60 25.58
CA PRO A 93 17.49 -18.65 25.22
C PRO A 93 17.79 -18.06 23.83
N ILE A 94 17.14 -18.63 22.81
CA ILE A 94 17.37 -18.27 21.40
C ILE A 94 17.09 -16.78 21.21
N PHE A 95 16.02 -16.28 21.82
CA PHE A 95 15.65 -14.88 21.72
C PHE A 95 16.22 -14.01 22.85
N SER A 96 16.58 -12.78 22.50
CA SER A 96 16.89 -11.73 23.46
C SER A 96 15.71 -11.45 24.40
N SER A 97 16.00 -10.85 25.56
CA SER A 97 14.97 -10.47 26.54
C SER A 97 14.05 -9.39 25.98
N TYR A 98 12.80 -9.36 26.44
CA TYR A 98 11.86 -8.28 26.09
C TYR A 98 12.45 -6.91 26.43
N TYR A 99 13.09 -6.79 27.59
CA TYR A 99 13.75 -5.55 28.00
C TYR A 99 14.84 -5.12 27.00
N ALA A 100 15.69 -6.04 26.54
CA ALA A 100 16.72 -5.74 25.55
C ALA A 100 16.12 -5.32 24.21
N VAL A 101 15.08 -6.02 23.73
CA VAL A 101 14.36 -5.65 22.49
C VAL A 101 13.70 -4.28 22.62
N ASN A 102 13.05 -3.99 23.75
CA ASN A 102 12.42 -2.70 23.97
C ASN A 102 13.44 -1.56 24.08
N LYS A 103 14.56 -1.78 24.77
CA LYS A 103 15.68 -0.82 24.82
C LYS A 103 16.21 -0.53 23.43
N GLU A 104 16.32 -1.55 22.59
CA GLU A 104 16.75 -1.39 21.20
C GLU A 104 15.75 -0.59 20.37
N ARG A 105 14.44 -0.83 20.53
CA ARG A 105 13.39 0.00 19.91
C ARG A 105 13.48 1.46 20.33
N GLN A 106 13.66 1.72 21.62
CA GLN A 106 13.83 3.09 22.12
C GLN A 106 15.11 3.73 21.56
N ARG A 107 16.19 2.96 21.37
CA ARG A 107 17.39 3.44 20.69
C ARG A 107 17.10 3.84 19.23
N ILE A 108 16.37 3.02 18.49
CA ILE A 108 15.97 3.29 17.10
C ILE A 108 15.12 4.58 17.01
N LEU A 109 14.20 4.76 17.96
CA LEU A 109 13.27 5.89 18.00
C LEU A 109 13.84 7.14 18.70
N SER A 110 15.00 7.05 19.35
CA SER A 110 15.57 8.15 20.13
C SER A 110 15.81 9.44 19.33
N ASN A 111 16.16 9.29 18.06
CA ASN A 111 16.34 10.38 17.11
C ASN A 111 15.14 10.54 16.18
N TYR A 112 13.97 9.99 16.49
CA TYR A 112 12.78 10.07 15.63
C TYR A 112 11.79 11.07 16.23
N GLN A 113 11.84 12.33 15.77
CA GLN A 113 11.01 13.42 16.31
C GLN A 113 9.85 13.73 15.39
N THR A 114 8.65 13.37 15.82
CA THR A 114 7.39 13.69 15.15
C THR A 114 6.74 14.94 15.73
N SER A 115 5.83 15.56 14.98
CA SER A 115 4.93 16.58 15.50
C SER A 115 3.61 16.59 14.76
N CYS A 116 2.60 17.10 15.43
CA CYS A 116 1.25 17.26 14.91
C CYS A 116 0.98 18.73 14.63
N ILE A 117 0.36 19.02 13.49
CA ILE A 117 -0.21 20.33 13.20
C ILE A 117 -1.57 20.14 12.53
N THR A 118 -2.51 21.01 12.85
CA THR A 118 -3.82 21.06 12.18
C THR A 118 -3.71 21.95 10.94
N VAL A 119 -4.13 21.43 9.79
CA VAL A 119 -4.11 22.14 8.52
C VAL A 119 -5.48 22.06 7.86
N PRO A 120 -5.99 23.16 7.30
CA PRO A 120 -7.25 23.12 6.56
C PRO A 120 -7.07 22.35 5.26
N MET A 121 -7.83 21.28 5.09
CA MET A 121 -7.82 20.38 3.93
C MET A 121 -9.23 20.19 3.38
N LYS A 122 -9.35 19.63 2.17
CA LYS A 122 -10.64 19.38 1.51
C LYS A 122 -10.86 17.90 1.24
N ASP A 123 -12.07 17.38 1.49
CA ASP A 123 -12.40 16.00 1.11
C ASP A 123 -12.52 15.88 -0.42
N THR A 124 -13.18 16.84 -1.07
CA THR A 124 -13.27 16.97 -2.53
C THR A 124 -13.00 18.41 -2.97
N VAL A 125 -12.79 18.65 -4.27
CA VAL A 125 -12.48 19.99 -4.81
C VAL A 125 -13.51 21.05 -4.38
N ASP A 126 -14.78 20.66 -4.30
CA ASP A 126 -15.92 21.51 -3.98
C ASP A 126 -16.34 21.47 -2.50
N SER A 127 -15.69 20.62 -1.69
CA SER A 127 -15.98 20.50 -0.26
C SER A 127 -15.50 21.73 0.52
N PRO A 128 -16.18 22.09 1.64
CA PRO A 128 -15.65 23.06 2.58
C PRO A 128 -14.31 22.58 3.17
N LEU A 129 -13.51 23.53 3.65
CA LEU A 129 -12.29 23.21 4.38
C LEU A 129 -12.65 22.52 5.70
N LYS A 130 -11.89 21.48 6.01
CA LYS A 130 -11.94 20.73 7.26
C LYS A 130 -10.57 20.76 7.90
N ASP A 131 -10.55 20.95 9.21
CA ASP A 131 -9.33 20.84 10.00
C ASP A 131 -8.87 19.38 10.05
N VAL A 132 -7.70 19.10 9.48
CA VAL A 132 -7.10 17.76 9.44
C VAL A 132 -5.78 17.79 10.17
N ARG A 133 -5.54 16.80 11.03
CA ARG A 133 -4.25 16.62 11.70
C ARG A 133 -3.24 16.02 10.74
N VAL A 134 -2.09 16.67 10.64
CA VAL A 134 -0.93 16.19 9.89
C VAL A 134 0.18 15.85 10.88
N ILE A 135 0.52 14.57 10.96
CA ILE A 135 1.70 14.12 11.70
C ILE A 135 2.89 14.12 10.75
N TYR A 136 3.95 14.84 11.10
CA TYR A 136 5.13 14.98 10.25
C TYR A 136 6.43 14.83 11.02
N LEU A 137 7.49 14.51 10.27
CA LEU A 137 8.85 14.33 10.76
C LEU A 137 9.59 15.67 10.83
N LYS A 138 10.11 16.04 12.00
CA LYS A 138 10.82 17.32 12.19
C LYS A 138 12.27 17.28 11.75
N ASN A 139 13.01 16.26 12.18
CA ASN A 139 14.45 16.17 12.02
C ASN A 139 14.85 15.27 10.84
N ILE A 140 14.33 15.63 9.66
CA ILE A 140 14.45 14.84 8.43
C ILE A 140 15.92 14.62 8.06
N LYS A 141 16.74 15.68 8.08
CA LYS A 141 18.15 15.62 7.67
C LYS A 141 18.95 14.64 8.54
N GLU A 142 18.78 14.70 9.85
CA GLU A 142 19.46 13.83 10.81
C GLU A 142 19.04 12.37 10.59
N ILE A 143 17.76 12.13 10.32
CA ILE A 143 17.24 10.78 10.08
C ILE A 143 17.75 10.22 8.76
N LEU A 144 17.75 11.01 7.67
CA LEU A 144 18.31 10.56 6.39
C LEU A 144 19.82 10.31 6.51
N GLN A 145 20.55 11.15 7.24
CA GLN A 145 21.96 10.94 7.54
C GLN A 145 22.20 9.65 8.34
N GLN A 146 21.37 9.37 9.35
CA GLN A 146 21.44 8.11 10.09
C GLN A 146 21.14 6.92 9.19
N ARG A 147 20.08 7.02 8.37
CA ARG A 147 19.66 5.99 7.43
C ARG A 147 20.78 5.60 6.46
N LEU A 148 21.46 6.62 5.92
CA LEU A 148 22.61 6.45 5.04
C LEU A 148 23.76 5.74 5.75
N ASN A 149 24.11 6.20 6.96
CA ASN A 149 25.17 5.58 7.76
C ASN A 149 24.85 4.13 8.10
N ASP A 150 23.61 3.83 8.47
CA ASP A 150 23.13 2.49 8.77
C ASP A 150 23.26 1.56 7.54
N THR A 151 22.86 2.06 6.36
CA THR A 151 22.96 1.34 5.08
C THR A 151 24.42 1.04 4.71
N VAL A 152 25.32 2.03 4.88
CA VAL A 152 26.77 1.89 4.65
C VAL A 152 27.38 0.88 5.61
N ASN A 153 27.11 1.03 6.91
CA ASN A 153 27.66 0.16 7.96
C ASN A 153 27.20 -1.30 7.81
N ALA A 154 25.98 -1.51 7.31
CA ALA A 154 25.46 -2.84 7.02
C ALA A 154 25.97 -3.46 5.72
N GLY A 155 26.83 -2.75 4.95
CA GLY A 155 27.32 -3.21 3.66
C GLY A 155 26.24 -3.27 2.58
N ASN A 156 25.11 -2.58 2.78
CA ASN A 156 24.00 -2.55 1.85
C ASN A 156 24.06 -1.33 0.91
N PHE A 157 25.08 -0.47 1.01
CA PHE A 157 25.17 0.77 0.26
C PHE A 157 25.77 0.58 -1.15
N LYS A 158 25.10 1.16 -2.16
CA LYS A 158 25.58 1.21 -3.56
C LYS A 158 25.73 2.67 -3.97
N MET A 159 26.97 3.11 -4.24
CA MET A 159 27.21 4.46 -4.76
C MET A 159 26.66 4.59 -6.18
N ARG A 160 26.00 5.73 -6.48
CA ARG A 160 25.48 6.04 -7.82
C ARG A 160 26.35 7.07 -8.50
N LEU A 161 26.50 6.93 -9.81
CA LEU A 161 27.28 7.84 -10.63
C LEU A 161 26.38 8.55 -11.64
N PHE A 162 26.24 9.86 -11.48
CA PHE A 162 25.59 10.72 -12.45
C PHE A 162 26.63 11.56 -13.18
N ARG A 163 26.73 11.41 -14.51
CA ARG A 163 27.75 12.11 -15.33
C ARG A 163 29.16 12.01 -14.73
N ARG A 164 29.51 10.82 -14.21
CA ARG A 164 30.78 10.49 -13.52
C ARG A 164 31.00 11.20 -12.18
N LYS A 165 29.96 11.74 -11.56
CA LYS A 165 29.98 12.29 -10.20
C LYS A 165 29.16 11.41 -9.26
N GLU A 166 29.67 11.23 -8.06
CA GLU A 166 28.97 10.53 -6.99
C GLU A 166 27.77 11.35 -6.50
N GLU A 167 26.62 10.72 -6.36
CA GLU A 167 25.40 11.36 -5.88
C GLU A 167 24.56 10.41 -5.02
N LEU A 168 23.79 10.99 -4.11
CA LEU A 168 22.76 10.34 -3.32
C LEU A 168 21.39 10.63 -3.91
N TRP A 169 20.61 9.60 -4.16
CA TRP A 169 19.29 9.69 -4.78
C TRP A 169 18.20 9.33 -3.77
N PHE A 170 17.20 10.19 -3.70
CA PHE A 170 16.00 9.99 -2.88
C PHE A 170 14.74 10.28 -3.70
N ASP A 171 13.76 9.38 -3.64
CA ASP A 171 12.46 9.63 -4.26
C ASP A 171 11.46 10.16 -3.24
N ILE A 172 10.75 11.23 -3.59
CA ILE A 172 9.56 11.68 -2.87
C ILE A 172 8.35 10.96 -3.46
N ILE A 173 7.59 10.27 -2.61
CA ILE A 173 6.48 9.41 -3.02
C ILE A 173 5.22 9.70 -2.21
N PRO A 174 4.32 10.57 -2.72
CA PRO A 174 3.01 10.81 -2.15
C PRO A 174 1.97 9.81 -2.68
N ASP A 175 1.11 9.32 -1.79
CA ASP A 175 0.01 8.43 -2.19
C ASP A 175 -1.05 8.28 -1.09
N LYS A 176 -2.26 7.84 -1.46
CA LYS A 176 -3.33 7.50 -0.53
C LYS A 176 -3.71 6.03 -0.63
N GLY A 177 -3.70 5.37 0.52
CA GLY A 177 -4.22 4.01 0.67
C GLY A 177 -5.15 3.92 1.86
N GLY A 178 -6.40 3.53 1.61
CA GLY A 178 -7.48 3.57 2.61
C GLY A 178 -7.82 5.01 2.99
N ASP A 179 -7.95 5.27 4.29
CA ASP A 179 -8.25 6.61 4.81
C ASP A 179 -7.01 7.47 5.05
N THR A 180 -5.81 6.88 4.93
CA THR A 180 -4.55 7.54 5.28
C THR A 180 -3.76 7.91 4.02
N SER A 181 -3.52 9.21 3.85
CA SER A 181 -2.57 9.78 2.88
C SER A 181 -1.17 9.85 3.46
N LYS A 182 -0.17 9.65 2.61
CA LYS A 182 1.24 9.45 3.00
C LYS A 182 2.12 10.32 2.10
N LEU A 183 3.03 11.07 2.71
CA LEU A 183 4.22 11.61 2.03
C LEU A 183 5.41 10.78 2.49
N ALA A 184 6.05 10.06 1.58
CA ALA A 184 7.16 9.16 1.90
C ALA A 184 8.44 9.52 1.13
N ILE A 185 9.57 9.00 1.60
CA ILE A 185 10.87 9.09 0.94
C ILE A 185 11.58 7.73 0.89
N SER A 186 12.14 7.37 -0.27
CA SER A 186 13.01 6.19 -0.46
C SER A 186 14.48 6.59 -0.51
N LEU A 187 15.38 5.62 -0.27
CA LEU A 187 16.81 5.73 -0.55
C LEU A 187 17.18 4.74 -1.65
N ASP A 188 17.77 5.20 -2.75
CA ASP A 188 18.05 4.35 -3.92
C ASP A 188 19.51 3.86 -3.98
N ASN A 189 20.37 4.44 -3.15
CA ASN A 189 21.77 4.03 -2.98
C ASN A 189 21.88 2.76 -2.11
N THR A 190 21.13 1.72 -2.46
CA THR A 190 21.10 0.45 -1.73
C THR A 190 21.14 -0.74 -2.68
N PHE A 191 21.79 -1.84 -2.25
CA PHE A 191 21.74 -3.15 -2.92
C PHE A 191 20.44 -3.91 -2.64
N LYS A 192 19.62 -3.41 -1.70
CA LYS A 192 18.34 -4.03 -1.38
C LYS A 192 17.27 -3.65 -2.41
N PRO A 193 16.22 -4.49 -2.57
CA PRO A 193 15.14 -4.18 -3.50
C PRO A 193 14.45 -2.85 -3.15
N ILE A 194 14.53 -1.88 -4.05
CA ILE A 194 13.97 -0.52 -3.86
C ILE A 194 12.43 -0.55 -3.86
N ASN A 195 11.82 -1.55 -4.52
CA ASN A 195 10.38 -1.81 -4.49
C ASN A 195 9.85 -2.34 -3.14
N SER A 196 10.69 -2.46 -2.11
CA SER A 196 10.24 -2.87 -0.78
C SER A 196 9.47 -1.74 -0.08
N ALA A 197 8.32 -2.06 0.49
CA ALA A 197 7.59 -1.16 1.41
C ALA A 197 8.46 -0.69 2.60
N PHE A 198 9.47 -1.48 2.98
CA PHE A 198 10.37 -1.15 4.09
C PHE A 198 11.51 -0.22 3.66
N ASN A 199 11.66 0.08 2.36
CA ASN A 199 12.54 1.15 1.90
C ASN A 199 11.90 2.55 2.05
N LEU A 200 10.59 2.63 2.32
CA LEU A 200 9.88 3.89 2.44
C LEU A 200 9.86 4.40 3.87
N LEU A 201 10.44 5.57 4.07
CA LEU A 201 10.31 6.33 5.31
C LEU A 201 9.16 7.33 5.17
N TYR A 202 8.19 7.26 6.07
CA TYR A 202 7.11 8.25 6.12
C TYR A 202 7.63 9.58 6.67
N LEU A 203 7.41 10.63 5.89
CA LEU A 203 7.71 12.03 6.23
C LEU A 203 6.48 12.71 6.83
N ALA A 204 5.29 12.46 6.28
CA ALA A 204 4.04 12.92 6.86
C ALA A 204 2.87 11.94 6.60
N LEU A 205 1.91 11.91 7.52
CA LEU A 205 0.66 11.17 7.43
C LEU A 205 -0.53 12.07 7.81
N PHE A 206 -1.66 11.90 7.13
CA PHE A 206 -2.91 12.61 7.41
C PHE A 206 -4.12 11.88 6.81
N SER A 207 -5.33 12.09 7.37
CA SER A 207 -6.55 11.41 6.90
C SER A 207 -7.41 12.29 5.98
N ALA A 208 -6.87 12.65 4.82
CA ALA A 208 -7.61 13.35 3.77
C ALA A 208 -7.35 12.72 2.40
N THR A 209 -8.08 13.15 1.37
CA THR A 209 -7.83 12.69 0.00
C THR A 209 -6.47 13.17 -0.52
N ASP A 210 -5.91 12.46 -1.49
CA ASP A 210 -4.66 12.79 -2.19
C ASP A 210 -4.84 13.93 -3.22
N SER A 211 -5.75 14.86 -2.95
CA SER A 211 -6.00 16.00 -3.82
C SER A 211 -4.79 16.94 -3.88
N TYR A 212 -4.68 17.71 -4.97
CA TYR A 212 -3.65 18.74 -5.13
C TYR A 212 -3.51 19.60 -3.86
N PHE A 213 -4.62 20.15 -3.37
CA PHE A 213 -4.65 21.05 -2.22
C PHE A 213 -4.14 20.40 -0.95
N ASN A 214 -4.52 19.14 -0.69
CA ASN A 214 -4.13 18.46 0.54
C ASN A 214 -2.66 18.04 0.52
N ILE A 215 -2.17 17.57 -0.63
CA ILE A 215 -0.76 17.23 -0.82
C ILE A 215 0.10 18.48 -0.73
N GLU A 216 -0.30 19.60 -1.34
CA GLU A 216 0.38 20.89 -1.23
C GLU A 216 0.44 21.38 0.22
N ALA A 217 -0.69 21.31 0.94
CA ALA A 217 -0.78 21.72 2.33
C ALA A 217 0.16 20.91 3.25
N ALA A 218 0.21 19.58 3.08
CA ALA A 218 1.13 18.72 3.81
C ALA A 218 2.60 18.93 3.39
N TRP A 219 2.84 19.13 2.09
CA TRP A 219 4.17 19.35 1.51
C TRP A 219 4.81 20.65 1.99
N ASN A 220 4.04 21.74 2.10
CA ASN A 220 4.53 23.04 2.57
C ASN A 220 5.14 22.99 3.97
N ILE A 221 4.76 22.00 4.80
CA ILE A 221 5.37 21.76 6.12
C ILE A 221 6.80 21.20 5.95
N LEU A 222 6.99 20.29 5.01
CA LEU A 222 8.23 19.51 4.82
C LEU A 222 9.24 20.21 3.91
N LYS A 223 8.74 20.97 2.92
CA LYS A 223 9.51 21.57 1.83
C LYS A 223 10.75 22.34 2.31
N PRO A 224 10.68 23.28 3.29
CA PRO A 224 11.84 24.05 3.71
C PRO A 224 12.99 23.18 4.23
N THR A 225 12.66 22.10 4.94
CA THR A 225 13.66 21.17 5.49
C THR A 225 14.29 20.32 4.38
N LEU A 226 13.50 19.83 3.43
CA LEU A 226 13.98 18.99 2.33
C LEU A 226 14.86 19.79 1.34
N GLU A 227 14.44 21.00 0.98
CA GLU A 227 15.21 21.89 0.09
C GLU A 227 16.59 22.26 0.65
N ALA A 228 16.71 22.36 1.97
CA ALA A 228 17.98 22.64 2.64
C ALA A 228 18.97 21.45 2.63
N ILE A 229 18.53 20.25 2.21
CA ILE A 229 19.38 19.06 2.13
C ILE A 229 20.01 18.98 0.73
N THR A 230 21.13 19.67 0.57
CA THR A 230 21.90 19.68 -0.69
C THR A 230 22.99 18.61 -0.73
N GLU A 231 23.46 18.16 0.43
CA GLU A 231 24.52 17.16 0.58
C GLU A 231 24.40 16.42 1.92
N LEU A 232 24.87 15.18 1.95
CA LEU A 232 25.00 14.37 3.16
C LEU A 232 26.41 13.79 3.26
N ARG A 233 26.82 13.43 4.47
CA ARG A 233 28.14 12.86 4.72
C ARG A 233 28.10 11.34 4.56
N ILE A 234 29.09 10.79 3.86
CA ILE A 234 29.34 9.35 3.82
C ILE A 234 30.69 9.08 4.46
N THR A 235 30.80 8.01 5.25
CA THR A 235 32.06 7.53 5.81
C THR A 235 32.29 6.09 5.42
N GLU A 236 33.23 5.87 4.50
CA GLU A 236 33.61 4.53 4.02
C GLU A 236 35.09 4.30 4.33
N ASN A 237 35.42 3.16 4.93
CA ASN A 237 36.81 2.79 5.27
C ASN A 237 37.57 3.88 6.04
N GLY A 238 36.88 4.60 6.94
CA GLY A 238 37.45 5.69 7.74
C GLY A 238 37.60 7.03 7.00
N VAL A 239 37.24 7.12 5.73
CA VAL A 239 37.27 8.37 4.95
C VAL A 239 35.87 8.97 4.87
N SER A 240 35.71 10.17 5.42
CA SER A 240 34.46 10.94 5.33
C SER A 240 34.49 11.91 4.16
N ARG A 241 33.41 11.95 3.36
CA ARG A 241 33.21 12.94 2.29
C ARG A 241 31.77 13.42 2.23
N MET A 242 31.58 14.65 1.76
CA MET A 242 30.24 15.19 1.46
C MET A 242 29.84 14.78 0.06
N VAL A 243 28.64 14.24 -0.09
CA VAL A 243 28.10 13.77 -1.35
C VAL A 243 26.80 14.53 -1.65
N PRO A 244 26.66 15.11 -2.86
CA PRO A 244 25.46 15.83 -3.26
C PRO A 244 24.21 14.94 -3.20
N VAL A 245 23.08 15.55 -2.82
CA VAL A 245 21.76 14.92 -2.82
C VAL A 245 20.97 15.36 -4.04
N ARG A 246 20.32 14.40 -4.69
CA ARG A 246 19.39 14.60 -5.78
C ARG A 246 18.04 13.99 -5.40
N PHE A 247 17.00 14.79 -5.57
CA PHE A 247 15.63 14.36 -5.36
C PHE A 247 14.95 14.04 -6.68
N PHE A 248 14.12 13.00 -6.63
CA PHE A 248 13.23 12.55 -7.69
C PHE A 248 11.81 12.50 -7.18
N PHE A 249 10.85 12.47 -8.12
CA PHE A 249 9.44 12.41 -7.79
C PHE A 249 8.80 11.20 -8.46
N ILE A 250 8.26 10.31 -7.62
CA ILE A 250 7.56 9.10 -8.03
C ILE A 250 6.13 9.16 -7.50
N GLY A 251 5.20 8.67 -8.28
CA GLY A 251 3.80 8.52 -7.89
C GLY A 251 3.01 8.03 -9.09
N ASP A 252 1.76 7.66 -8.89
CA ASP A 252 0.89 7.36 -10.03
C ASP A 252 0.77 8.60 -10.96
N TYR A 253 0.27 8.40 -12.18
CA TYR A 253 0.21 9.51 -13.13
C TYR A 253 -0.76 10.63 -12.71
N LYS A 254 -1.79 10.31 -11.90
CA LYS A 254 -2.75 11.31 -11.41
C LYS A 254 -2.04 12.26 -10.44
N ILE A 255 -1.29 11.70 -9.50
CA ILE A 255 -0.46 12.40 -8.54
C ILE A 255 0.64 13.19 -9.23
N GLN A 256 1.32 12.60 -10.23
CA GLN A 256 2.36 13.32 -10.95
C GLN A 256 1.84 14.56 -11.68
N ARG A 257 0.65 14.45 -12.29
CA ARG A 257 -0.02 15.61 -12.90
C ARG A 257 -0.39 16.66 -11.86
N GLY A 258 -0.96 16.24 -10.72
CA GLY A 258 -1.25 17.16 -9.61
C GLY A 258 0.02 17.88 -9.15
N GLY A 259 1.10 17.14 -8.88
CA GLY A 259 2.39 17.69 -8.51
C GLY A 259 3.02 18.60 -9.58
N ALA A 260 2.64 18.46 -10.85
CA ALA A 260 3.04 19.33 -11.95
C ALA A 260 2.08 20.53 -12.20
N GLY A 261 1.03 20.68 -11.40
CA GLY A 261 0.02 21.75 -11.58
C GLY A 261 -0.97 21.50 -12.73
N ILE A 262 -1.11 20.25 -13.19
CA ILE A 262 -1.99 19.87 -14.31
C ILE A 262 -3.33 19.35 -13.76
N ARG A 263 -4.42 20.09 -14.04
CA ARG A 263 -5.74 19.89 -13.42
C ARG A 263 -6.50 18.65 -13.89
N ASP A 264 -6.38 18.28 -15.17
CA ASP A 264 -7.15 17.16 -15.70
C ASP A 264 -6.41 16.37 -16.80
N GLY A 265 -6.93 15.18 -17.10
CA GLY A 265 -6.47 14.35 -18.22
C GLY A 265 -7.02 14.78 -19.57
N ASN A 266 -7.73 15.90 -19.66
CA ASN A 266 -8.31 16.38 -20.92
C ASN A 266 -7.69 17.68 -21.42
N CYS A 267 -6.75 18.25 -20.68
CA CYS A 267 -5.97 19.39 -21.12
C CYS A 267 -5.24 19.10 -22.43
N ASN A 268 -4.99 20.18 -23.20
CA ASN A 268 -4.36 20.10 -24.52
C ASN A 268 -2.95 19.51 -24.46
N HIS A 269 -2.23 19.74 -23.36
CA HIS A 269 -0.85 19.33 -23.13
C HIS A 269 -0.71 18.52 -21.84
N PRO A 270 -1.14 17.26 -21.82
CA PRO A 270 -1.30 16.51 -20.58
C PRO A 270 -0.04 15.83 -20.04
N CYS A 271 1.07 15.86 -20.79
CA CYS A 271 2.33 15.26 -20.36
C CYS A 271 2.99 16.10 -19.27
N VAL A 272 3.45 15.46 -18.20
CA VAL A 272 4.16 16.14 -17.10
C VAL A 272 5.55 16.63 -17.51
N LYS A 273 6.18 16.04 -18.54
CA LYS A 273 7.54 16.37 -18.98
C LYS A 273 7.64 17.25 -20.22
N CYS A 274 6.64 17.23 -21.11
CA CYS A 274 6.71 17.97 -22.36
C CYS A 274 5.39 18.62 -22.75
N LEU A 275 5.45 19.51 -23.74
CA LEU A 275 4.30 20.21 -24.31
C LEU A 275 3.69 19.46 -25.50
N CYS A 276 3.70 18.13 -25.50
CA CYS A 276 3.04 17.37 -26.57
C CYS A 276 1.53 17.64 -26.56
N LYS A 277 0.93 17.81 -27.74
CA LYS A 277 -0.53 17.80 -27.84
C LYS A 277 -1.05 16.40 -27.59
N LYS A 278 -2.26 16.29 -27.04
CA LYS A 278 -2.95 15.01 -26.89
C LYS A 278 -3.08 14.33 -28.26
N ALA A 279 -2.34 13.24 -28.48
CA ALA A 279 -2.51 12.39 -29.64
C ALA A 279 -3.75 11.52 -29.45
N ASN A 280 -4.59 11.42 -30.49
CA ASN A 280 -5.81 10.64 -30.41
C ASN A 280 -5.58 9.16 -30.73
N THR A 281 -4.63 8.84 -31.61
CA THR A 281 -4.39 7.49 -32.16
C THR A 281 -2.92 7.30 -32.54
N TYR A 282 -2.46 6.06 -32.71
CA TYR A 282 -1.08 5.78 -33.16
C TYR A 282 -0.82 6.25 -34.60
N SER A 283 -1.85 6.26 -35.47
CA SER A 283 -1.74 6.80 -36.83
C SER A 283 -1.23 8.25 -36.88
N ASN A 284 -1.73 9.07 -35.96
CA ASN A 284 -1.40 10.50 -35.86
C ASN A 284 -0.31 10.78 -34.81
N TYR A 285 0.28 9.73 -34.24
CA TYR A 285 1.37 9.88 -33.29
C TYR A 285 2.68 10.10 -34.05
N ASP A 286 3.35 11.20 -33.73
CA ASP A 286 4.68 11.50 -34.23
C ASP A 286 5.71 11.09 -33.17
N PHE A 287 6.42 10.01 -33.45
CA PHE A 287 7.40 9.42 -32.55
C PHE A 287 8.78 10.07 -32.68
N ASP A 288 9.05 10.67 -33.83
CA ASP A 288 10.31 11.37 -34.12
C ASP A 288 10.20 12.87 -33.82
N ALA A 289 9.01 13.32 -33.39
CA ALA A 289 8.79 14.69 -32.94
C ALA A 289 9.83 15.09 -31.88
N THR A 290 10.46 16.23 -32.10
CA THR A 290 11.27 16.86 -31.06
C THR A 290 10.35 17.30 -29.93
N LEU A 291 10.51 16.68 -28.77
CA LEU A 291 9.72 17.00 -27.58
C LEU A 291 10.18 18.35 -27.03
N ILE A 292 9.23 19.28 -26.85
CA ILE A 292 9.48 20.55 -26.17
C ILE A 292 9.37 20.29 -24.67
N PRO A 293 10.46 20.36 -23.89
CA PRO A 293 10.42 20.13 -22.46
C PRO A 293 9.50 21.14 -21.77
N ARG A 294 8.83 20.70 -20.70
CA ARG A 294 8.04 21.58 -19.85
C ARG A 294 8.99 22.34 -18.92
N GLU A 295 8.75 23.64 -18.76
CA GLU A 295 9.42 24.46 -17.75
C GLU A 295 8.54 24.63 -16.51
N MET A 296 9.16 24.84 -15.34
CA MET A 296 8.43 25.02 -14.07
C MET A 296 7.79 26.41 -13.93
N LYS A 297 8.12 27.36 -14.81
CA LYS A 297 7.48 28.67 -14.86
C LYS A 297 6.05 28.53 -15.35
N ILE A 298 5.20 29.48 -14.95
CA ILE A 298 3.78 29.60 -15.34
C ILE A 298 3.67 29.55 -16.86
N ASP A 299 3.56 28.34 -17.39
CA ASP A 299 3.13 28.09 -18.75
C ASP A 299 1.64 28.44 -18.78
N LYS A 300 1.18 29.12 -19.83
CA LYS A 300 -0.26 29.37 -20.04
C LYS A 300 -1.06 28.05 -20.13
N ASN A 301 -0.36 26.92 -20.25
CA ASN A 301 -0.90 25.55 -20.24
C ASN A 301 -0.81 24.83 -18.88
N ILE A 302 -0.13 25.39 -17.87
CA ILE A 302 -0.35 25.03 -16.46
C ILE A 302 -1.65 25.71 -16.06
N CYS A 303 -2.48 25.06 -15.22
CA CYS A 303 -3.69 25.74 -14.73
C CYS A 303 -3.26 27.07 -14.13
N GLN A 304 -3.81 28.21 -14.59
CA GLN A 304 -3.42 29.54 -14.09
C GLN A 304 -3.56 29.66 -12.56
N ASP A 305 -4.30 28.73 -11.94
CA ASP A 305 -4.59 28.68 -10.51
C ASP A 305 -3.73 27.68 -9.71
N HIS A 306 -2.96 26.77 -10.33
CA HIS A 306 -2.16 25.75 -9.63
C HIS A 306 -0.69 25.80 -10.03
N MET A 307 0.22 25.83 -9.06
CA MET A 307 1.66 25.78 -9.29
C MET A 307 2.16 24.32 -9.22
N ALA A 308 3.40 24.07 -9.65
CA ALA A 308 4.03 22.79 -9.34
C ALA A 308 4.23 22.69 -7.82
N ILE A 309 3.76 21.60 -7.20
CA ILE A 309 3.90 21.39 -5.74
C ILE A 309 5.37 21.13 -5.40
N PHE A 310 6.03 20.28 -6.19
CA PHE A 310 7.41 19.86 -5.99
C PHE A 310 8.37 20.69 -6.85
N ASP A 311 8.23 22.02 -6.78
CA ASP A 311 8.92 23.02 -7.62
C ASP A 311 10.46 23.05 -7.52
N PHE A 312 11.07 22.44 -6.51
CA PHE A 312 12.53 22.26 -6.48
C PHE A 312 13.02 20.99 -7.20
N ILE A 313 12.12 20.06 -7.52
CA ILE A 313 12.42 18.85 -8.28
C ILE A 313 12.15 19.13 -9.76
N PRO A 314 13.17 19.16 -10.64
CA PRO A 314 12.95 19.45 -12.05
C PRO A 314 12.09 18.36 -12.70
N PHE A 315 11.28 18.72 -13.70
CA PHE A 315 10.42 17.76 -14.41
C PHE A 315 11.19 16.62 -15.09
N SER A 316 12.48 16.79 -15.41
CA SER A 316 13.33 15.70 -15.90
C SER A 316 13.45 14.54 -14.88
N HIS A 317 13.36 14.85 -13.58
CA HIS A 317 13.40 13.90 -12.47
C HIS A 317 12.02 13.39 -12.02
N TYR A 318 10.93 13.78 -12.69
CA TYR A 318 9.64 13.11 -12.51
C TYR A 318 9.74 11.76 -13.20
N ILE A 319 9.43 10.66 -12.53
CA ILE A 319 9.77 9.34 -13.07
C ILE A 319 8.55 8.71 -13.72
N PRO A 320 8.63 8.22 -14.98
CA PRO A 320 7.54 7.44 -15.55
C PRO A 320 7.21 6.24 -14.63
N PRO A 321 5.99 6.12 -14.07
CA PRO A 321 5.70 5.15 -13.02
C PRO A 321 5.69 3.72 -13.60
N PRO A 322 6.72 2.88 -13.35
CA PRO A 322 6.88 1.65 -14.13
C PRO A 322 5.77 0.64 -13.91
N LEU A 323 5.29 0.48 -12.67
CA LEU A 323 4.18 -0.40 -12.35
C LEU A 323 2.92 0.07 -13.05
N HIS A 324 2.52 1.33 -12.84
CA HIS A 324 1.28 1.85 -13.41
C HIS A 324 1.32 1.94 -14.95
N CYS A 325 2.48 2.22 -15.56
CA CYS A 325 2.65 2.10 -17.01
C CYS A 325 2.38 0.66 -17.45
N THR A 326 3.00 -0.32 -16.78
CA THR A 326 2.82 -1.74 -17.10
C THR A 326 1.37 -2.17 -16.96
N ILE A 327 0.71 -1.78 -15.86
CA ILE A 327 -0.69 -2.09 -15.62
C ILE A 327 -1.56 -1.55 -16.76
N HIS A 328 -1.29 -0.31 -17.16
CA HIS A 328 -2.03 0.37 -18.19
C HIS A 328 -1.90 -0.30 -19.57
N PHE A 329 -0.67 -0.62 -19.99
CA PHE A 329 -0.43 -1.24 -21.29
C PHE A 329 -1.02 -2.64 -21.36
N ALA A 330 -0.67 -3.51 -20.41
CA ALA A 330 -1.14 -4.89 -20.43
C ALA A 330 -2.67 -4.97 -20.31
N GLY A 331 -3.29 -4.15 -19.44
CA GLY A 331 -4.75 -4.05 -19.37
C GLY A 331 -5.38 -3.64 -20.70
N ASN A 332 -4.82 -2.64 -21.39
CA ASN A 332 -5.32 -2.23 -22.71
C ASN A 332 -5.19 -3.35 -23.77
N PHE A 333 -4.11 -4.14 -23.75
CA PHE A 333 -3.94 -5.26 -24.68
C PHE A 333 -4.99 -6.34 -24.44
N PHE A 334 -5.23 -6.73 -23.18
CA PHE A 334 -6.28 -7.70 -22.86
C PHE A 334 -7.68 -7.19 -23.23
N ASP A 335 -7.97 -5.90 -23.01
CA ASP A 335 -9.22 -5.27 -23.48
C ASP A 335 -9.40 -5.41 -25.00
N LEU A 336 -8.33 -5.19 -25.77
CA LEU A 336 -8.38 -5.28 -27.24
C LEU A 336 -8.60 -6.72 -27.72
N LEU A 337 -7.89 -7.69 -27.14
CA LEU A 337 -8.06 -9.12 -27.46
C LEU A 337 -9.48 -9.60 -27.16
N LEU A 338 -10.04 -9.18 -26.03
CA LEU A 338 -11.41 -9.46 -25.63
C LEU A 338 -12.43 -8.78 -26.56
N GLY A 339 -12.12 -7.58 -27.03
CA GLY A 339 -12.89 -6.89 -28.07
C GLY A 339 -12.99 -7.69 -29.36
N VAL A 340 -11.90 -8.35 -29.79
CA VAL A 340 -11.91 -9.25 -30.95
C VAL A 340 -12.83 -10.44 -30.71
N ALA A 341 -12.67 -11.14 -29.58
CA ALA A 341 -13.51 -12.29 -29.23
C ALA A 341 -15.01 -11.94 -29.24
N THR A 342 -15.36 -10.81 -28.61
CA THR A 342 -16.74 -10.34 -28.50
C THR A 342 -17.31 -9.88 -29.85
N SER A 343 -16.48 -9.27 -30.72
CA SER A 343 -16.93 -8.83 -32.05
C SER A 343 -17.31 -10.02 -32.95
N LYS A 344 -16.62 -11.15 -32.84
CA LYS A 344 -16.93 -12.38 -33.58
C LYS A 344 -18.21 -13.03 -33.11
N ASP A 345 -18.50 -12.98 -31.82
CA ASP A 345 -19.78 -13.43 -31.27
C ASP A 345 -20.97 -12.62 -31.80
N ALA A 346 -20.77 -11.32 -32.05
CA ALA A 346 -21.84 -10.37 -32.35
C ALA A 346 -22.31 -10.33 -33.81
N LYS A 347 -21.75 -11.16 -34.71
CA LYS A 347 -22.13 -11.31 -36.14
C LYS A 347 -22.68 -10.01 -36.78
N ASP A 348 -21.78 -9.04 -37.07
CA ASP A 348 -22.01 -7.76 -37.78
C ASP A 348 -21.97 -6.44 -36.98
N VAL A 349 -21.27 -6.38 -35.83
CA VAL A 349 -20.97 -5.09 -35.17
C VAL A 349 -19.53 -4.66 -35.45
N GLN A 350 -19.34 -3.44 -35.98
CA GLN A 350 -18.01 -2.87 -36.22
C GLN A 350 -17.20 -2.79 -34.91
N PHE A 351 -15.97 -3.30 -34.95
CA PHE A 351 -15.03 -3.44 -33.84
C PHE A 351 -14.90 -2.19 -32.94
N GLN A 352 -14.84 -1.00 -33.54
CA GLN A 352 -14.68 0.26 -32.81
C GLN A 352 -15.92 0.64 -31.97
N ALA A 353 -17.12 0.29 -32.44
CA ALA A 353 -18.37 0.56 -31.72
C ALA A 353 -18.49 -0.32 -30.46
N VAL A 354 -18.04 -1.58 -30.52
CA VAL A 354 -17.99 -2.48 -29.35
C VAL A 354 -16.93 -2.02 -28.35
N ALA A 355 -15.73 -1.64 -28.81
CA ALA A 355 -14.66 -1.15 -27.94
C ALA A 355 -14.98 0.20 -27.26
N ASP A 356 -15.67 1.13 -27.94
CA ASP A 356 -16.13 2.40 -27.36
C ASP A 356 -17.40 2.24 -26.49
N LEU A 357 -18.30 1.28 -26.78
CA LEU A 357 -19.43 0.88 -25.91
C LEU A 357 -18.93 0.28 -24.59
N LEU A 358 -17.89 -0.55 -24.64
CA LEU A 358 -17.28 -1.20 -23.48
C LEU A 358 -16.60 -0.20 -22.52
N LYS A 359 -16.14 0.97 -22.99
CA LYS A 359 -15.34 1.91 -22.18
C LYS A 359 -16.08 3.09 -21.55
N ASN A 360 -17.16 3.64 -22.14
CA ASN A 360 -17.50 5.04 -21.83
C ASN A 360 -18.86 5.38 -21.17
N ASN A 361 -19.88 4.52 -21.15
CA ASN A 361 -21.14 4.85 -20.44
C ASN A 361 -21.63 3.77 -19.47
N GLN A 362 -21.47 2.49 -19.81
CA GLN A 362 -22.02 1.40 -19.00
C GLN A 362 -21.13 1.06 -17.79
N LEU A 363 -19.80 1.12 -17.94
CA LEU A 363 -18.82 0.89 -16.87
C LEU A 363 -18.85 1.98 -15.79
N LYS A 364 -19.24 3.21 -16.15
CA LYS A 364 -19.48 4.33 -15.20
C LYS A 364 -20.75 4.12 -14.38
N ILE A 365 -21.85 3.73 -15.03
CA ILE A 365 -23.12 3.40 -14.35
C ILE A 365 -22.90 2.19 -13.43
N TRP A 366 -22.13 1.20 -13.88
CA TRP A 366 -21.77 0.01 -13.14
C TRP A 366 -20.85 0.30 -11.93
N LYS A 367 -19.74 1.05 -12.10
CA LYS A 367 -18.88 1.46 -10.97
C LYS A 367 -19.67 2.19 -9.90
N LYS A 368 -20.54 3.11 -10.31
CA LYS A 368 -21.41 3.86 -9.40
C LYS A 368 -22.43 2.96 -8.69
N LYS A 369 -22.90 1.88 -9.35
CA LYS A 369 -23.77 0.86 -8.73
C LYS A 369 -23.00 -0.07 -7.78
N CYS A 370 -21.74 -0.41 -8.08
CA CYS A 370 -20.88 -1.21 -7.20
C CYS A 370 -20.39 -0.44 -5.98
N GLU A 371 -19.94 0.81 -6.15
CA GLU A 371 -19.60 1.73 -5.05
C GLU A 371 -20.80 1.90 -4.12
N LYS A 372 -21.99 2.12 -4.67
CA LYS A 372 -23.24 2.17 -3.90
C LYS A 372 -23.54 0.84 -3.18
N LEU A 373 -23.26 -0.31 -3.79
CA LEU A 373 -23.46 -1.63 -3.17
C LEU A 373 -22.46 -1.87 -2.03
N ASP A 374 -21.22 -1.40 -2.17
CA ASP A 374 -20.19 -1.50 -1.14
C ASP A 374 -20.51 -0.56 0.04
N GLU A 375 -20.91 0.70 -0.22
CA GLU A 375 -21.46 1.63 0.79
C GLU A 375 -22.66 1.00 1.53
N MET A 376 -23.61 0.41 0.79
CA MET A 376 -24.76 -0.27 1.40
C MET A 376 -24.37 -1.50 2.23
N LYS A 377 -23.25 -2.17 1.93
CA LYS A 377 -22.75 -3.32 2.72
C LYS A 377 -22.07 -2.86 3.99
N GLU A 378 -21.36 -1.73 3.95
CA GLU A 378 -20.80 -1.08 5.15
C GLU A 378 -21.94 -0.61 6.07
N ASP A 379 -22.97 0.05 5.51
CA ASP A 379 -24.19 0.44 6.23
C ASP A 379 -24.93 -0.79 6.82
N LEU A 380 -24.94 -1.91 6.08
CA LEU A 380 -25.52 -3.17 6.54
C LEU A 380 -24.76 -3.73 7.74
N GLU A 381 -23.43 -3.75 7.67
CA GLU A 381 -22.57 -4.21 8.77
C GLU A 381 -22.78 -3.35 10.01
N GLU A 382 -22.90 -2.03 9.87
CA GLU A 382 -23.22 -1.12 10.97
C GLU A 382 -24.61 -1.38 11.57
N CYS A 383 -25.63 -1.60 10.72
CA CYS A 383 -26.96 -1.98 11.17
C CYS A 383 -26.98 -3.34 11.88
N GLN A 384 -26.24 -4.34 11.36
CA GLN A 384 -26.12 -5.67 11.96
C GLN A 384 -25.44 -5.60 13.33
N ASN A 385 -24.39 -4.80 13.45
CA ASN A 385 -23.72 -4.55 14.71
C ASN A 385 -24.66 -3.87 15.71
N THR A 386 -25.49 -2.93 15.25
CA THR A 386 -26.49 -2.24 16.07
C THR A 386 -27.62 -3.18 16.54
N VAL A 387 -28.15 -4.05 15.66
CA VAL A 387 -29.16 -5.05 16.04
C VAL A 387 -28.58 -6.13 16.97
N ALA A 388 -27.39 -6.65 16.67
CA ALA A 388 -26.71 -7.60 17.55
C ALA A 388 -26.44 -7.02 18.95
N LEU A 389 -26.24 -5.70 19.03
CA LEU A 389 -26.13 -4.94 20.28
C LEU A 389 -27.44 -4.99 21.11
N PHE A 390 -28.58 -4.74 20.46
CA PHE A 390 -29.90 -4.80 21.09
C PHE A 390 -30.26 -6.23 21.50
N GLU A 391 -29.92 -7.22 20.70
CA GLU A 391 -30.16 -8.62 21.07
C GLU A 391 -29.25 -9.10 22.23
N ALA A 392 -28.00 -8.62 22.29
CA ALA A 392 -27.12 -8.90 23.42
C ALA A 392 -27.64 -8.25 24.73
N PHE A 393 -28.29 -7.09 24.62
CA PHE A 393 -28.99 -6.44 25.72
C PHE A 393 -30.17 -7.26 26.24
N ASP A 394 -30.96 -7.87 25.34
CA ASP A 394 -32.07 -8.78 25.69
C ASP A 394 -31.59 -10.10 26.30
N ARG A 395 -30.38 -10.55 25.96
CA ARG A 395 -29.77 -11.80 26.47
C ARG A 395 -29.07 -11.66 27.83
N GLY A 396 -28.83 -10.44 28.30
CA GLY A 396 -28.30 -10.18 29.65
C GLY A 396 -26.83 -10.51 29.87
N ASP A 397 -26.02 -10.65 28.81
CA ASP A 397 -24.60 -11.00 28.91
C ASP A 397 -23.75 -9.78 29.35
N LYS A 398 -22.98 -9.93 30.45
CA LYS A 398 -22.13 -8.87 31.04
C LYS A 398 -20.64 -9.11 30.82
N PRO A 399 -19.86 -8.13 30.33
CA PRO A 399 -18.41 -8.05 30.50
C PRO A 399 -17.99 -7.13 31.67
N ASP A 400 -16.84 -7.41 32.28
CA ASP A 400 -16.31 -6.78 33.50
C ASP A 400 -15.36 -5.59 33.21
N TYR A 401 -15.69 -4.35 33.62
CA TYR A 401 -14.75 -3.21 33.83
C TYR A 401 -15.36 -2.07 34.70
N PRO A 402 -14.59 -1.40 35.60
CA PRO A 402 -14.92 -0.09 36.24
C PRO A 402 -14.05 1.08 35.66
N GLU A 403 -14.48 2.35 35.56
CA GLU A 403 -14.52 3.34 36.69
C GLU A 403 -15.38 4.63 36.51
N TYR A 404 -16.26 4.83 35.50
CA TYR A 404 -17.12 6.05 35.43
C TYR A 404 -18.63 5.78 35.32
N CYS A 405 -19.44 6.50 36.12
CA CYS A 405 -20.86 6.26 36.48
C CYS A 405 -21.08 5.04 37.39
N ALA A 406 -21.68 5.27 38.57
CA ALA A 406 -21.88 4.24 39.60
C ALA A 406 -23.03 3.26 39.29
N SER A 407 -23.72 3.41 38.16
CA SER A 407 -24.68 2.40 37.70
C SER A 407 -23.92 1.17 37.23
N GLU A 408 -24.34 -0.01 37.69
CA GLU A 408 -23.82 -1.30 37.20
C GLU A 408 -24.14 -1.51 35.71
N ASN A 409 -25.12 -0.78 35.16
CA ASN A 409 -25.56 -0.88 33.77
C ASN A 409 -25.17 0.37 32.96
N CYS A 410 -24.03 0.98 33.28
CA CYS A 410 -23.61 2.21 32.63
C CYS A 410 -23.23 1.97 31.16
N VAL A 411 -23.95 2.59 30.23
CA VAL A 411 -23.66 2.56 28.79
C VAL A 411 -22.22 3.03 28.49
N ALA A 412 -21.75 4.09 29.16
CA ALA A 412 -20.38 4.59 28.97
C ALA A 412 -19.30 3.60 29.47
N LYS A 413 -19.56 2.82 30.55
CA LYS A 413 -18.64 1.77 31.02
C LYS A 413 -18.58 0.60 30.05
N ILE A 414 -19.69 0.30 29.39
CA ILE A 414 -19.82 -0.85 28.50
C ILE A 414 -19.14 -0.57 27.14
N TYR A 415 -19.12 0.70 26.69
CA TYR A 415 -18.71 1.05 25.32
C TYR A 415 -17.45 1.93 25.19
N ASP A 416 -16.72 2.20 26.30
CA ASP A 416 -15.53 3.07 26.34
C ASP A 416 -15.69 4.34 25.49
N SER A 417 -16.82 5.03 25.71
CA SER A 417 -17.21 6.21 24.95
C SER A 417 -17.31 7.42 25.88
N ASN A 418 -16.75 8.54 25.43
CA ASN A 418 -16.91 9.84 26.08
C ASN A 418 -18.36 10.32 25.88
N VAL A 419 -19.28 9.82 26.73
CA VAL A 419 -20.60 10.43 26.87
C VAL A 419 -20.38 11.84 27.44
N PRO A 420 -20.88 12.92 26.80
CA PRO A 420 -20.67 14.28 27.27
C PRO A 420 -21.10 14.45 28.73
N PHE A 421 -20.28 15.14 29.53
CA PHE A 421 -20.52 15.34 30.97
C PHE A 421 -21.88 16.00 31.27
N GLU A 422 -22.40 16.76 30.31
CA GLU A 422 -23.70 17.45 30.34
C GLU A 422 -24.91 16.49 30.38
N ALA A 423 -24.72 15.20 30.09
CA ALA A 423 -25.75 14.16 30.15
C ALA A 423 -25.71 13.33 31.46
N ALA A 424 -25.00 13.80 32.47
CA ALA A 424 -24.86 13.15 33.78
C ALA A 424 -25.37 14.04 34.93
N PHE A 425 -25.75 13.40 36.03
CA PHE A 425 -26.14 14.07 37.27
C PHE A 425 -25.50 13.41 38.49
N SER A 426 -25.30 14.19 39.56
CA SER A 426 -24.87 13.64 40.86
C SER A 426 -26.07 13.38 41.77
N CYS A 427 -26.08 12.22 42.41
CA CYS A 427 -27.10 11.87 43.38
C CYS A 427 -26.91 12.72 44.64
N LYS A 428 -27.83 13.64 44.95
CA LYS A 428 -27.74 14.49 46.15
C LYS A 428 -27.66 13.73 47.48
N ASN A 429 -28.02 12.45 47.52
CA ASN A 429 -28.09 11.67 48.77
C ASN A 429 -26.85 10.78 49.03
N CYS A 430 -26.21 10.24 47.98
CA CYS A 430 -25.00 9.43 48.13
C CYS A 430 -23.80 9.98 47.36
N SER A 431 -23.94 11.14 46.72
CA SER A 431 -22.93 11.86 45.95
C SER A 431 -22.34 11.12 44.74
N ASN A 432 -22.87 9.92 44.43
CA ASN A 432 -22.47 9.14 43.26
C ASN A 432 -23.00 9.74 41.95
N TYR A 433 -22.23 9.59 40.87
CA TYR A 433 -22.58 10.12 39.54
C TYR A 433 -23.27 9.09 38.65
N PHE A 434 -24.30 9.53 37.93
CA PHE A 434 -25.07 8.69 37.00
C PHE A 434 -25.38 9.42 35.69
N HIS A 435 -25.28 8.72 34.55
CA HIS A 435 -25.87 9.22 33.30
C HIS A 435 -27.39 9.12 33.37
N HIS A 436 -28.10 10.06 32.75
CA HIS A 436 -29.57 10.06 32.74
C HIS A 436 -30.17 8.76 32.17
N CYS A 437 -29.53 8.17 31.15
CA CYS A 437 -29.95 6.90 30.55
C CYS A 437 -29.65 5.66 31.41
N CYS A 438 -28.83 5.78 32.45
CA CYS A 438 -28.32 4.65 33.24
C CYS A 438 -29.10 4.40 34.56
N VAL A 439 -30.24 5.09 34.76
CA VAL A 439 -31.05 5.04 35.99
C VAL A 439 -32.45 4.52 35.68
N TYR A 440 -32.71 3.25 36.02
CA TYR A 440 -34.00 2.60 35.79
C TYR A 440 -35.03 3.03 36.85
N ARG A 441 -36.29 3.25 36.44
CA ARG A 441 -37.43 3.62 37.32
C ARG A 441 -37.26 4.86 38.20
N LYS A 442 -36.40 5.79 37.78
CA LYS A 442 -36.22 7.09 38.46
C LYS A 442 -35.70 6.95 39.90
N GLN A 443 -35.01 5.87 40.25
CA GLN A 443 -34.42 5.63 41.58
C GLN A 443 -32.90 5.48 41.51
N CYS A 444 -32.17 6.13 42.42
CA CYS A 444 -30.73 5.93 42.56
C CYS A 444 -30.42 4.43 42.72
N PRO A 445 -29.60 3.81 41.86
CA PRO A 445 -29.27 2.39 41.98
C PRO A 445 -28.57 2.04 43.31
N VAL A 446 -27.88 3.02 43.90
CA VAL A 446 -27.07 2.81 45.11
C VAL A 446 -27.87 3.11 46.40
N CYS A 447 -28.80 4.06 46.37
CA CYS A 447 -29.51 4.49 47.58
C CYS A 447 -31.04 4.56 47.45
N SER A 448 -31.59 4.09 46.33
CA SER A 448 -33.03 3.92 46.03
C SER A 448 -33.90 5.18 46.08
N ASN A 449 -33.30 6.37 46.16
CA ASN A 449 -34.03 7.64 46.28
C ASN A 449 -34.57 8.11 44.92
N LYS A 450 -35.81 8.64 44.88
CA LYS A 450 -36.51 9.00 43.62
C LYS A 450 -36.11 10.38 43.08
N TYR A 451 -35.86 10.50 41.77
CA TYR A 451 -35.54 11.75 41.06
C TYR A 451 -36.72 12.29 40.23
N PRO A 452 -36.82 13.62 40.03
CA PRO A 452 -37.78 14.20 39.09
C PRO A 452 -37.32 14.00 37.63
N PRO A 453 -38.24 13.91 36.66
CA PRO A 453 -37.98 13.29 35.35
C PRO A 453 -37.51 14.28 34.27
N GLU A 454 -36.60 13.80 33.42
CA GLU A 454 -36.77 13.91 31.96
C GLU A 454 -36.81 12.49 31.38
N GLU A 455 -37.88 12.18 30.65
CA GLU A 455 -38.21 10.84 30.18
C GLU A 455 -37.53 10.50 28.85
N VAL A 456 -36.49 9.66 28.90
CA VAL A 456 -36.23 8.75 27.79
C VAL A 456 -37.09 7.51 28.03
N SER A 457 -38.25 7.45 27.37
CA SER A 457 -39.17 6.33 27.54
C SER A 457 -38.58 5.07 26.92
N LEU A 458 -38.75 3.91 27.57
CA LEU A 458 -38.40 2.60 27.00
C LEU A 458 -39.09 2.37 25.64
N LYS A 459 -40.23 3.03 25.42
CA LYS A 459 -40.92 3.10 24.15
C LYS A 459 -40.05 3.72 23.05
N LYS A 460 -39.25 4.76 23.33
CA LYS A 460 -38.30 5.32 22.36
C LYS A 460 -37.20 4.32 21.99
N ILE A 461 -36.71 3.51 22.93
CA ILE A 461 -35.68 2.51 22.66
C ILE A 461 -36.24 1.36 21.80
N ASP A 462 -37.43 0.86 22.15
CA ASP A 462 -38.16 -0.15 21.36
C ASP A 462 -38.55 0.40 19.96
N ASP A 463 -38.91 1.68 19.86
CA ASP A 463 -39.18 2.35 18.60
C ASP A 463 -37.91 2.50 17.73
N GLU A 464 -36.75 2.82 18.34
CA GLU A 464 -35.46 2.89 17.63
C GLU A 464 -34.94 1.51 17.20
N GLN A 465 -35.11 0.46 18.02
CA GLN A 465 -34.78 -0.91 17.64
C GLN A 465 -35.62 -1.37 16.45
N LYS A 466 -36.94 -1.15 16.48
CA LYS A 466 -37.83 -1.47 15.35
C LYS A 466 -37.48 -0.69 14.10
N LYS A 467 -37.03 0.57 14.23
CA LYS A 467 -36.54 1.36 13.09
C LYS A 467 -35.25 0.78 12.52
N ALA A 468 -34.31 0.37 13.38
CA ALA A 468 -33.05 -0.25 12.95
C ALA A 468 -33.28 -1.61 12.26
N GLU A 469 -34.14 -2.47 12.80
CA GLU A 469 -34.51 -3.75 12.18
C GLU A 469 -35.25 -3.56 10.84
N ALA A 470 -36.15 -2.58 10.76
CA ALA A 470 -36.83 -2.23 9.52
C ALA A 470 -35.86 -1.66 8.47
N ALA A 471 -34.90 -0.82 8.89
CA ALA A 471 -33.83 -0.30 8.05
C ALA A 471 -32.94 -1.44 7.54
N LEU A 472 -32.50 -2.33 8.42
CA LEU A 472 -31.71 -3.52 8.08
C LEU A 472 -32.42 -4.38 7.02
N LYS A 473 -33.68 -4.73 7.26
CA LYS A 473 -34.47 -5.54 6.32
C LYS A 473 -34.68 -4.85 4.98
N LYS A 474 -34.90 -3.53 4.99
CA LYS A 474 -35.02 -2.71 3.78
C LYS A 474 -33.69 -2.68 3.01
N LEU A 475 -32.57 -2.51 3.69
CA LEU A 475 -31.24 -2.47 3.10
C LEU A 475 -30.86 -3.84 2.51
N GLN A 476 -31.11 -4.93 3.23
CA GLN A 476 -30.91 -6.30 2.74
C GLN A 476 -31.73 -6.58 1.46
N GLN A 477 -32.99 -6.12 1.44
CA GLN A 477 -33.84 -6.26 0.26
C GLN A 477 -33.33 -5.40 -0.90
N GLN A 478 -32.85 -4.18 -0.63
CA GLN A 478 -32.28 -3.31 -1.66
C GLN A 478 -30.98 -3.88 -2.22
N ILE A 479 -30.09 -4.41 -1.36
CA ILE A 479 -28.87 -5.12 -1.78
C ILE A 479 -29.24 -6.32 -2.63
N SER A 480 -30.17 -7.17 -2.19
CA SER A 480 -30.59 -8.34 -2.96
C SER A 480 -31.21 -7.96 -4.31
N ASN A 481 -31.99 -6.88 -4.38
CA ASN A 481 -32.57 -6.39 -5.62
C ASN A 481 -31.49 -5.82 -6.56
N GLU A 482 -30.54 -5.04 -6.03
CA GLU A 482 -29.44 -4.50 -6.84
C GLU A 482 -28.45 -5.59 -7.27
N GLU A 483 -28.18 -6.59 -6.43
CA GLU A 483 -27.41 -7.79 -6.80
C GLU A 483 -28.12 -8.55 -7.94
N LYS A 484 -29.44 -8.71 -7.87
CA LYS A 484 -30.24 -9.30 -8.95
C LYS A 484 -30.29 -8.42 -10.19
N GLU A 485 -30.33 -7.10 -10.08
CA GLU A 485 -30.25 -6.20 -11.23
C GLU A 485 -28.87 -6.21 -11.87
N VAL A 486 -27.80 -6.32 -11.07
CA VAL A 486 -26.43 -6.49 -11.56
C VAL A 486 -26.29 -7.85 -12.23
N GLU A 487 -26.77 -8.92 -11.62
CA GLU A 487 -26.78 -10.27 -12.20
C GLU A 487 -27.61 -10.31 -13.49
N LYS A 488 -28.77 -9.66 -13.51
CA LYS A 488 -29.62 -9.51 -14.69
C LYS A 488 -28.93 -8.65 -15.76
N PHE A 489 -28.25 -7.57 -15.41
CA PHE A 489 -27.47 -6.75 -16.33
C PHE A 489 -26.30 -7.55 -16.96
N LEU A 490 -25.63 -8.38 -16.16
CA LEU A 490 -24.60 -9.34 -16.59
C LEU A 490 -25.18 -10.45 -17.50
N LEU A 491 -26.41 -10.89 -17.22
CA LEU A 491 -27.16 -11.88 -18.01
C LEU A 491 -27.76 -11.30 -19.29
N ASP A 492 -28.08 -10.00 -19.31
CA ASP A 492 -28.69 -9.28 -20.45
C ASP A 492 -27.61 -8.77 -21.44
N HIS A 493 -26.37 -8.53 -20.99
CA HIS A 493 -25.22 -8.15 -21.83
C HIS A 493 -24.25 -9.31 -22.04
N LYS A 494 -24.77 -10.48 -22.41
CA LYS A 494 -23.97 -11.71 -22.57
C LYS A 494 -22.76 -11.44 -23.47
N LEU A 495 -21.57 -11.62 -22.91
CA LEU A 495 -20.46 -12.13 -23.70
C LEU A 495 -20.98 -13.34 -24.45
N GLY A 496 -20.80 -13.35 -25.76
CA GLY A 496 -21.09 -14.56 -26.51
C GLY A 496 -20.13 -15.70 -26.12
N PRO A 497 -20.30 -16.86 -26.75
CA PRO A 497 -19.50 -18.04 -26.45
C PRO A 497 -17.98 -17.78 -26.47
N LEU A 498 -17.48 -16.98 -27.42
CA LEU A 498 -16.04 -16.68 -27.56
C LEU A 498 -15.55 -15.70 -26.49
N GLY A 499 -16.32 -14.66 -26.16
CA GLY A 499 -15.99 -13.74 -25.06
C GLY A 499 -15.92 -14.46 -23.70
N LYS A 500 -16.86 -15.38 -23.44
CA LYS A 500 -16.84 -16.23 -22.22
C LYS A 500 -15.67 -17.20 -22.21
N CYS A 501 -15.33 -17.77 -23.36
CA CYS A 501 -14.17 -18.63 -23.49
C CYS A 501 -12.88 -17.85 -23.18
N PHE A 502 -12.73 -16.64 -23.72
CA PHE A 502 -11.58 -15.79 -23.46
C PHE A 502 -11.43 -15.45 -21.96
N GLU A 503 -12.51 -15.05 -21.29
CA GLU A 503 -12.47 -14.83 -19.84
C GLU A 503 -12.07 -16.10 -19.05
N ALA A 504 -12.59 -17.26 -19.44
CA ALA A 504 -12.26 -18.52 -18.78
C ALA A 504 -10.76 -18.87 -18.95
N VAL A 505 -10.18 -18.61 -20.13
CA VAL A 505 -8.75 -18.77 -20.36
C VAL A 505 -7.94 -17.79 -19.51
N LEU A 506 -8.30 -16.51 -19.46
CA LEU A 506 -7.61 -15.55 -18.59
C LEU A 506 -7.67 -15.97 -17.12
N GLN A 507 -8.83 -16.48 -16.66
CA GLN A 507 -8.97 -17.00 -15.29
C GLN A 507 -8.07 -18.21 -15.01
N LYS A 508 -7.97 -19.13 -15.97
CA LYS A 508 -7.05 -20.29 -15.89
C LYS A 508 -5.60 -19.84 -15.70
N HIS A 509 -5.20 -18.71 -16.29
CA HIS A 509 -3.84 -18.15 -16.23
C HIS A 509 -3.65 -17.08 -15.15
N GLY A 510 -4.57 -16.97 -14.18
CA GLY A 510 -4.40 -16.14 -12.99
C GLY A 510 -5.07 -14.76 -13.03
N GLY A 511 -5.87 -14.47 -14.06
CA GLY A 511 -6.85 -13.38 -14.01
C GLY A 511 -7.95 -13.67 -12.98
N THR A 512 -8.46 -12.65 -12.29
CA THR A 512 -9.63 -12.86 -11.40
C THR A 512 -10.92 -12.96 -12.22
N LYS A 513 -11.96 -13.51 -11.58
CA LYS A 513 -13.27 -13.91 -12.15
C LYS A 513 -14.08 -12.84 -12.90
N LYS A 514 -13.54 -11.63 -13.11
CA LYS A 514 -14.28 -10.46 -13.59
C LYS A 514 -13.37 -9.47 -14.34
N ALA A 515 -12.78 -9.90 -15.45
CA ALA A 515 -11.91 -9.10 -16.31
C ALA A 515 -12.54 -7.76 -16.75
N PHE A 516 -13.87 -7.72 -16.93
CA PHE A 516 -14.62 -6.51 -17.29
C PHE A 516 -14.79 -5.47 -16.18
N PHE A 517 -14.56 -5.84 -14.92
CA PHE A 517 -15.12 -5.10 -13.79
C PHE A 517 -14.06 -4.59 -12.82
N GLN A 518 -12.91 -5.25 -12.74
CA GLN A 518 -11.83 -4.83 -11.87
C GLN A 518 -10.59 -4.57 -12.72
N ALA A 519 -9.90 -3.45 -12.44
CA ALA A 519 -8.59 -3.24 -12.99
C ALA A 519 -7.68 -4.40 -12.56
N TYR A 520 -6.91 -4.96 -13.50
CA TYR A 520 -5.95 -5.99 -13.16
C TYR A 520 -4.91 -5.46 -12.18
N THR A 521 -4.54 -6.27 -11.20
CA THR A 521 -3.41 -5.96 -10.32
C THR A 521 -2.09 -6.24 -11.05
N GLY A 522 -1.01 -5.58 -10.63
CA GLY A 522 0.32 -5.82 -11.20
C GLY A 522 0.74 -7.31 -11.19
N GLN A 523 0.39 -8.03 -10.12
CA GLN A 523 0.70 -9.46 -9.99
C GLN A 523 -0.08 -10.32 -11.01
N GLN A 524 -1.34 -9.98 -11.29
CA GLN A 524 -2.14 -10.70 -12.29
C GLN A 524 -1.57 -10.52 -13.68
N LEU A 525 -1.19 -9.29 -14.02
CA LEU A 525 -0.60 -8.98 -15.33
C LEU A 525 0.77 -9.61 -15.52
N LEU A 526 1.57 -9.72 -14.46
CA LEU A 526 2.82 -10.48 -14.48
C LEU A 526 2.57 -11.96 -14.79
N LYS A 527 1.62 -12.60 -14.08
CA LYS A 527 1.27 -14.01 -14.32
C LYS A 527 0.76 -14.25 -15.74
N MET A 528 -0.18 -13.42 -16.20
CA MET A 528 -0.75 -13.56 -17.54
C MET A 528 0.26 -13.21 -18.64
N GLY A 529 1.12 -12.21 -18.44
CA GLY A 529 2.18 -11.86 -19.37
C GLY A 529 3.21 -12.98 -19.54
N ASN A 530 3.58 -13.66 -18.46
CA ASN A 530 4.49 -14.82 -18.52
C ASN A 530 3.86 -16.06 -19.20
N SER A 531 2.54 -16.10 -19.29
CA SER A 531 1.78 -17.21 -19.87
C SER A 531 1.10 -16.82 -21.19
N ILE A 532 1.53 -15.74 -21.85
CA ILE A 532 0.82 -15.21 -23.02
C ILE A 532 0.70 -16.24 -24.16
N ASP A 533 1.77 -17.00 -24.42
CA ASP A 533 1.74 -18.04 -25.46
C ASP A 533 0.72 -19.13 -25.08
N SER A 534 0.71 -19.57 -23.82
CA SER A 534 -0.28 -20.54 -23.33
C SER A 534 -1.71 -19.99 -23.33
N ILE A 535 -1.90 -18.69 -23.09
CA ILE A 535 -3.19 -18.02 -23.24
C ILE A 535 -3.64 -18.09 -24.70
N ILE A 536 -2.75 -17.80 -25.65
CA ILE A 536 -3.06 -17.86 -27.08
C ILE A 536 -3.38 -19.30 -27.50
N ASP A 537 -2.61 -20.28 -27.06
CA ASP A 537 -2.81 -21.70 -27.40
C ASP A 537 -4.14 -22.26 -26.87
N ASP A 538 -4.60 -21.79 -25.70
CA ASP A 538 -5.86 -22.21 -25.09
C ASP A 538 -7.09 -21.56 -25.75
N LEU A 539 -6.91 -20.57 -26.63
CA LEU A 539 -8.02 -19.87 -27.27
C LEU A 539 -8.49 -20.56 -28.56
N PRO A 540 -9.80 -20.52 -28.87
CA PRO A 540 -10.34 -21.04 -30.13
C PRO A 540 -9.67 -20.41 -31.35
N LYS A 541 -9.43 -21.25 -32.38
CA LYS A 541 -8.86 -20.80 -33.68
C LYS A 541 -9.66 -19.67 -34.32
N ASP A 542 -10.97 -19.66 -34.14
CA ASP A 542 -11.83 -18.58 -34.64
C ASP A 542 -11.41 -17.19 -34.13
N ILE A 543 -10.82 -17.12 -32.93
CA ILE A 543 -10.25 -15.89 -32.35
C ILE A 543 -8.81 -15.72 -32.82
N THR A 544 -7.97 -16.76 -32.68
CA THR A 544 -6.52 -16.63 -32.86
C THR A 544 -6.09 -16.52 -34.32
N ASP A 545 -6.91 -16.98 -35.27
CA ASP A 545 -6.66 -16.80 -36.71
C ASP A 545 -7.02 -15.41 -37.23
N ASP A 546 -7.68 -14.58 -36.42
CA ASP A 546 -7.98 -13.20 -36.77
C ASP A 546 -6.69 -12.38 -36.96
N PRO A 547 -6.49 -11.72 -38.13
CA PRO A 547 -5.30 -10.91 -38.35
C PRO A 547 -5.13 -9.79 -37.33
N TYR A 548 -6.23 -9.19 -36.85
CA TYR A 548 -6.18 -8.14 -35.84
C TYR A 548 -5.75 -8.70 -34.48
N PHE A 549 -6.22 -9.89 -34.11
CA PHE A 549 -5.75 -10.59 -32.91
C PHE A 549 -4.24 -10.85 -32.96
N LYS A 550 -3.74 -11.39 -34.08
CA LYS A 550 -2.30 -11.65 -34.29
C LYS A 550 -1.48 -10.36 -34.16
N ASN A 551 -2.00 -9.25 -34.67
CA ASN A 551 -1.35 -7.95 -34.54
C ASN A 551 -1.29 -7.48 -33.08
N ILE A 552 -2.38 -7.60 -32.32
CA ILE A 552 -2.42 -7.25 -30.89
C ILE A 552 -1.46 -8.13 -30.08
N ALA A 553 -1.48 -9.45 -30.29
CA ALA A 553 -0.61 -10.39 -29.60
C ALA A 553 0.88 -10.08 -29.85
N THR A 554 1.24 -9.82 -31.11
CA THR A 554 2.61 -9.44 -31.49
C THR A 554 3.04 -8.12 -30.84
N ALA A 555 2.15 -7.12 -30.84
CA ALA A 555 2.42 -5.85 -30.15
C ALA A 555 2.64 -6.06 -28.64
N PHE A 556 1.84 -6.91 -28.01
CA PHE A 556 1.98 -7.21 -26.59
C PHE A 556 3.31 -7.93 -26.29
N ASN A 557 3.72 -8.88 -27.12
CA ASN A 557 5.03 -9.55 -27.00
C ASN A 557 6.21 -8.56 -27.12
N LYS A 558 6.13 -7.61 -28.06
CA LYS A 558 7.13 -6.53 -28.18
C LYS A 558 7.17 -5.66 -26.91
N PHE A 559 6.01 -5.33 -26.33
CA PHE A 559 5.92 -4.61 -25.06
C PHE A 559 6.55 -5.41 -23.91
N LEU A 560 6.27 -6.72 -23.80
CA LEU A 560 6.82 -7.58 -22.77
C LEU A 560 8.34 -7.71 -22.87
N ASP A 561 8.90 -7.86 -24.08
CA ASP A 561 10.35 -7.88 -24.32
C ASP A 561 11.02 -6.63 -23.73
N ILE A 562 10.48 -5.44 -24.04
CA ILE A 562 11.00 -4.18 -23.49
C ILE A 562 10.88 -4.17 -21.96
N LYS A 563 9.71 -4.54 -21.41
CA LYS A 563 9.48 -4.56 -19.96
C LYS A 563 10.47 -5.47 -19.24
N PHE A 564 10.74 -6.67 -19.75
CA PHE A 564 11.71 -7.58 -19.13
C PHE A 564 13.12 -7.00 -19.12
N LEU A 565 13.52 -6.33 -20.21
CA LEU A 565 14.81 -5.61 -20.25
C LEU A 565 14.88 -4.48 -19.22
N LEU A 566 13.77 -3.76 -19.02
CA LEU A 566 13.68 -2.67 -18.03
C LEU A 566 13.72 -3.13 -16.57
N ASN A 567 13.70 -4.44 -16.29
CA ASN A 567 13.74 -5.02 -14.94
C ASN A 567 15.17 -5.41 -14.48
N SER A 568 16.21 -4.82 -15.06
CA SER A 568 17.61 -5.06 -14.68
C SER A 568 17.96 -4.48 -13.30
N GLU A 569 18.55 -5.29 -12.42
CA GLU A 569 19.08 -4.82 -11.12
C GLU A 569 20.30 -3.88 -11.26
N ASP A 570 21.00 -3.98 -12.39
CA ASP A 570 22.18 -3.19 -12.71
C ASP A 570 21.89 -2.01 -13.64
N ASP A 571 22.80 -1.03 -13.60
CA ASP A 571 22.76 0.12 -14.48
C ASP A 571 23.12 -0.31 -15.91
N PHE A 572 22.34 0.14 -16.89
CA PHE A 572 22.50 -0.18 -18.30
C PHE A 572 23.76 0.49 -18.88
N SER A 573 24.54 -0.28 -19.62
CA SER A 573 25.56 0.25 -20.52
C SER A 573 24.94 1.12 -21.62
N GLN A 574 25.74 1.98 -22.25
CA GLN A 574 25.27 2.81 -23.36
C GLN A 574 24.71 1.97 -24.53
N SER A 575 25.29 0.79 -24.78
CA SER A 575 24.82 -0.13 -25.82
C SER A 575 23.46 -0.74 -25.46
N GLU A 576 23.24 -1.11 -24.20
CA GLU A 576 21.96 -1.62 -23.73
C GLU A 576 20.88 -0.55 -23.79
N VAL A 577 21.19 0.68 -23.37
CA VAL A 577 20.27 1.82 -23.50
C VAL A 577 19.84 2.01 -24.95
N GLU A 578 20.78 2.02 -25.90
CA GLU A 578 20.43 2.18 -27.31
C GLU A 578 19.62 0.98 -27.85
N GLY A 579 19.94 -0.23 -27.40
CA GLY A 579 19.17 -1.43 -27.71
C GLY A 579 17.72 -1.39 -27.20
N ILE A 580 17.49 -0.83 -26.01
CA ILE A 580 16.14 -0.64 -25.45
C ILE A 580 15.40 0.44 -26.24
N LYS A 581 16.05 1.56 -26.53
CA LYS A 581 15.48 2.66 -27.33
C LYS A 581 15.02 2.19 -28.70
N ASN A 582 15.83 1.39 -29.39
CA ASN A 582 15.48 0.82 -30.69
C ASN A 582 14.26 -0.11 -30.60
N ARG A 583 14.17 -0.95 -29.57
CA ARG A 583 12.99 -1.79 -29.34
C ARG A 583 11.72 -0.97 -29.07
N MET A 584 11.83 0.12 -28.30
CA MET A 584 10.69 1.01 -28.05
C MET A 584 10.22 1.71 -29.34
N LYS A 585 11.14 2.12 -30.20
CA LYS A 585 10.83 2.65 -31.54
C LYS A 585 10.17 1.59 -32.42
N ASP A 586 10.71 0.37 -32.46
CA ASP A 586 10.14 -0.75 -33.21
C ASP A 586 8.73 -1.09 -32.73
N PHE A 587 8.50 -1.13 -31.42
CA PHE A 587 7.17 -1.33 -30.84
C PHE A 587 6.20 -0.26 -31.34
N ALA A 588 6.62 0.99 -31.34
CA ALA A 588 5.76 2.09 -31.74
C ALA A 588 5.46 2.14 -33.24
N HIS A 589 6.46 1.93 -34.09
CA HIS A 589 6.25 1.78 -35.53
C HIS A 589 5.30 0.63 -35.81
N TYR A 590 5.48 -0.50 -35.11
CA TYR A 590 4.58 -1.63 -35.21
C TYR A 590 3.13 -1.25 -34.83
N MET A 591 2.93 -0.53 -33.72
CA MET A 591 1.61 -0.03 -33.33
C MET A 591 1.00 0.91 -34.39
N LYS A 592 1.81 1.80 -34.98
CA LYS A 592 1.36 2.74 -36.01
C LYS A 592 0.95 2.06 -37.31
N GLU A 593 1.70 1.04 -37.74
CA GLU A 593 1.46 0.31 -38.98
C GLU A 593 0.31 -0.70 -38.85
N ASN A 594 0.24 -1.43 -37.74
CA ASN A 594 -0.63 -2.59 -37.59
C ASN A 594 -1.86 -2.34 -36.71
N LEU A 595 -1.82 -1.31 -35.86
CA LEU A 595 -2.88 -0.92 -34.93
C LEU A 595 -3.14 0.61 -34.94
N PRO A 596 -3.27 1.24 -36.14
CA PRO A 596 -3.29 2.70 -36.30
C PRO A 596 -4.38 3.40 -35.51
N ASP A 597 -5.53 2.75 -35.32
CA ASP A 597 -6.72 3.33 -34.66
C ASP A 597 -6.72 3.19 -33.14
N VAL A 598 -5.72 2.50 -32.56
CA VAL A 598 -5.59 2.38 -31.11
C VAL A 598 -5.21 3.73 -30.53
N LYS A 599 -5.93 4.15 -29.48
CA LYS A 599 -5.71 5.45 -28.82
C LYS A 599 -4.38 5.46 -28.06
N VAL A 600 -3.55 6.48 -28.29
CA VAL A 600 -2.35 6.71 -27.48
C VAL A 600 -2.77 7.43 -26.20
N LYS A 601 -2.81 6.70 -25.09
CA LYS A 601 -3.11 7.31 -23.79
C LYS A 601 -1.88 8.05 -23.25
N GLN A 602 -2.09 8.89 -22.24
CA GLN A 602 -1.03 9.71 -21.63
C GLN A 602 0.13 8.88 -21.06
N LEU A 603 -0.18 7.83 -20.30
CA LEU A 603 0.83 6.86 -19.85
C LEU A 603 1.53 6.16 -21.02
N GLY A 604 0.79 5.99 -22.14
CA GLY A 604 1.34 5.50 -23.40
C GLY A 604 2.46 6.39 -23.88
N HIS A 605 2.15 7.65 -24.19
CA HIS A 605 3.13 8.68 -24.57
C HIS A 605 4.27 8.79 -23.55
N TYR A 606 3.95 8.84 -22.25
CA TYR A 606 4.94 9.05 -21.20
C TYR A 606 6.00 7.93 -21.18
N TRP A 607 5.56 6.68 -21.30
CA TRP A 607 6.46 5.54 -21.39
C TRP A 607 7.28 5.57 -22.68
N ILE A 608 6.60 5.67 -23.82
CA ILE A 608 7.15 5.63 -25.18
C ILE A 608 8.22 6.73 -25.42
N SER A 609 7.95 7.95 -24.98
CA SER A 609 8.74 9.13 -25.35
C SER A 609 9.74 9.54 -24.28
N HIS A 610 9.45 9.30 -23.00
CA HIS A 610 10.29 9.80 -21.90
C HIS A 610 11.08 8.72 -21.16
N VAL A 611 10.73 7.43 -21.25
CA VAL A 611 11.63 6.36 -20.75
C VAL A 611 12.94 6.32 -21.54
N PRO A 612 12.97 6.43 -22.89
CA PRO A 612 14.21 6.58 -23.66
C PRO A 612 15.13 7.71 -23.20
N GLU A 613 14.54 8.88 -22.93
CA GLU A 613 15.24 10.07 -22.42
C GLU A 613 15.81 9.79 -21.03
N PHE A 614 14.98 9.26 -20.13
CA PHE A 614 15.36 8.94 -18.76
C PHE A 614 16.48 7.88 -18.70
N LEU A 615 16.38 6.81 -19.49
CA LEU A 615 17.43 5.80 -19.62
C LEU A 615 18.73 6.39 -20.17
N SER A 616 18.64 7.33 -21.11
CA SER A 616 19.82 8.00 -21.66
C SER A 616 20.56 8.79 -20.59
N GLU A 617 19.82 9.39 -19.67
CA GLU A 617 20.37 10.22 -18.60
C GLU A 617 20.82 9.42 -17.36
N PHE A 618 19.98 8.52 -16.84
CA PHE A 618 20.17 7.86 -15.54
C PHE A 618 20.62 6.40 -15.64
N LYS A 619 20.60 5.80 -16.84
CA LYS A 619 21.03 4.42 -17.09
C LYS A 619 20.28 3.36 -16.28
N THR A 620 19.10 3.67 -15.73
CA THR A 620 18.30 2.70 -14.98
C THR A 620 16.83 3.10 -14.98
N MET A 621 15.96 2.11 -14.76
CA MET A 621 14.53 2.30 -14.50
C MET A 621 14.10 1.51 -13.27
N THR A 622 14.70 0.34 -13.04
CA THR A 622 14.35 -0.59 -11.93
C THR A 622 14.65 -0.01 -10.56
N ASN A 623 15.59 0.94 -10.49
CA ASN A 623 15.91 1.64 -9.25
C ASN A 623 14.87 2.71 -8.87
N PHE A 624 13.85 2.90 -9.68
CA PHE A 624 12.77 3.81 -9.40
C PHE A 624 11.45 3.06 -9.51
N SER A 625 10.72 2.94 -8.41
CA SER A 625 9.52 2.11 -8.40
C SER A 625 8.43 2.64 -7.48
N ASP A 626 7.26 2.81 -8.08
CA ASP A 626 5.98 3.04 -7.42
C ASP A 626 5.41 1.76 -6.78
N GLU A 627 6.03 0.59 -6.95
CA GLU A 627 5.60 -0.63 -6.26
C GLU A 627 5.78 -0.56 -4.74
N SER A 628 6.78 0.20 -4.28
CA SER A 628 7.08 0.33 -2.84
C SER A 628 5.91 0.93 -2.08
N ILE A 629 5.26 1.96 -2.64
CA ILE A 629 4.18 2.69 -1.99
C ILE A 629 2.87 1.88 -1.99
N GLU A 630 2.60 1.15 -3.07
CA GLU A 630 1.51 0.17 -3.16
C GLU A 630 1.66 -0.95 -2.12
N ALA A 631 2.87 -1.51 -2.01
CA ALA A 631 3.17 -2.51 -0.97
C ALA A 631 3.02 -1.92 0.44
N SER A 632 3.35 -0.63 0.61
CA SER A 632 3.23 0.07 1.89
C SER A 632 1.78 0.18 2.38
N HIS A 633 0.79 0.16 1.49
CA HIS A 633 -0.61 0.18 1.89
C HIS A 633 -1.00 -1.08 2.66
N ALA A 634 -0.56 -2.25 2.18
CA ALA A 634 -0.80 -3.51 2.88
C ALA A 634 -0.08 -3.53 4.25
N VAL A 635 1.09 -2.92 4.35
CA VAL A 635 1.84 -2.79 5.61
C VAL A 635 1.14 -1.82 6.56
N SER A 636 0.68 -0.66 6.07
CA SER A 636 -0.06 0.34 6.84
C SER A 636 -1.33 -0.24 7.46
N LYS A 637 -2.11 -1.01 6.69
CA LYS A 637 -3.30 -1.71 7.19
C LYS A 637 -2.98 -2.66 8.35
N LYS A 638 -1.82 -3.34 8.30
CA LYS A 638 -1.35 -4.18 9.42
C LYS A 638 -0.98 -3.37 10.65
N TYR A 639 -0.46 -2.16 10.49
CA TYR A 639 -0.22 -1.25 11.61
C TYR A 639 -1.55 -0.78 12.22
N GLU A 640 -2.48 -0.33 11.39
CA GLU A 640 -3.81 0.13 11.81
C GLU A 640 -4.57 -0.94 12.59
N ALA A 641 -4.55 -2.20 12.12
CA ALA A 641 -5.19 -3.32 12.81
C ALA A 641 -4.62 -3.61 14.22
N ARG A 642 -3.44 -3.07 14.57
CA ARG A 642 -2.82 -3.22 15.89
C ARG A 642 -3.14 -2.06 16.84
N ILE A 643 -3.72 -0.98 16.32
CA ILE A 643 -4.07 0.22 17.09
C ILE A 643 -5.47 0.04 17.66
N LYS A 644 -5.64 0.33 18.94
CA LYS A 644 -6.94 0.30 19.62
C LYS A 644 -7.52 1.68 19.94
N THR A 645 -6.73 2.74 19.73
CA THR A 645 -7.15 4.12 20.00
C THR A 645 -8.02 4.64 18.86
N ARG A 646 -8.99 5.50 19.21
CA ARG A 646 -9.76 6.30 18.26
C ARG A 646 -9.15 7.69 18.04
N ASP A 647 -8.16 8.08 18.85
CA ASP A 647 -7.45 9.35 18.64
C ASP A 647 -6.60 9.27 17.38
N GLU A 648 -6.86 10.19 16.45
CA GLU A 648 -6.23 10.21 15.14
C GLU A 648 -4.72 10.48 15.23
N GLU A 649 -4.30 11.36 16.14
CA GLU A 649 -2.89 11.72 16.30
C GLU A 649 -2.09 10.54 16.86
N GLU A 650 -2.58 9.91 17.93
CA GLU A 650 -1.96 8.69 18.48
C GLU A 650 -1.89 7.58 17.43
N ARG A 651 -2.94 7.42 16.61
CA ARG A 651 -3.01 6.44 15.53
C ARG A 651 -1.92 6.70 14.49
N LEU A 652 -1.86 7.91 13.94
CA LEU A 652 -0.90 8.29 12.92
C LEU A 652 0.55 8.27 13.46
N GLU A 653 0.78 8.71 14.70
CA GLU A 653 2.09 8.65 15.35
C GLU A 653 2.55 7.21 15.58
N PHE A 654 1.65 6.29 15.95
CA PHE A 654 1.96 4.87 16.03
C PHE A 654 2.40 4.30 14.67
N MET A 655 1.70 4.66 13.59
CA MET A 655 2.07 4.24 12.23
C MET A 655 3.46 4.76 11.83
N MET A 656 3.76 6.03 12.09
CA MET A 656 5.08 6.64 11.88
C MET A 656 6.18 5.87 12.62
N ARG A 657 5.98 5.54 13.91
CA ARG A 657 6.94 4.76 14.70
C ARG A 657 7.15 3.35 14.16
N CYS A 658 6.07 2.66 13.76
CA CYS A 658 6.18 1.32 13.17
C CYS A 658 6.95 1.33 11.85
N ASN A 659 6.68 2.31 10.99
CA ASN A 659 7.41 2.53 9.75
C ASN A 659 8.90 2.83 10.03
N ARG A 660 9.22 3.65 11.04
CA ARG A 660 10.63 3.92 11.40
C ARG A 660 11.37 2.66 11.83
N GLU A 661 10.75 1.82 12.64
CA GLU A 661 11.36 0.54 13.04
C GLU A 661 11.61 -0.37 11.83
N ASP A 662 10.66 -0.45 10.91
CA ASP A 662 10.77 -1.33 9.75
C ASP A 662 11.81 -0.82 8.74
N THR A 663 11.88 0.49 8.51
CA THR A 663 12.95 1.11 7.71
C THR A 663 14.32 0.93 8.34
N TYR A 664 14.46 1.13 9.65
CA TYR A 664 15.72 0.89 10.35
C TYR A 664 16.20 -0.57 10.19
N LEU A 665 15.30 -1.53 10.32
CA LEU A 665 15.61 -2.95 10.10
C LEU A 665 15.98 -3.22 8.64
N PHE A 666 15.31 -2.57 7.70
CA PHE A 666 15.66 -2.63 6.28
C PHE A 666 17.07 -2.09 6.03
N ASP A 667 17.51 -1.02 6.67
CA ASP A 667 18.85 -0.48 6.43
C ASP A 667 19.95 -1.34 7.10
N ASN A 668 19.71 -1.81 8.33
CA ASN A 668 20.75 -2.42 9.19
C ASN A 668 20.97 -3.92 9.01
N ILE A 669 20.00 -4.66 8.47
CA ILE A 669 20.15 -6.11 8.33
C ILE A 669 20.95 -6.40 7.07
N THR A 670 22.11 -7.04 7.19
CA THR A 670 22.89 -7.47 6.02
C THR A 670 22.04 -8.34 5.10
N CYS A 671 21.92 -8.00 3.82
CA CYS A 671 21.66 -9.03 2.84
C CYS A 671 22.87 -9.97 2.89
N LYS A 672 22.70 -11.23 3.30
CA LYS A 672 23.68 -12.23 2.85
C LYS A 672 23.63 -12.13 1.34
N SER A 673 24.71 -11.69 0.71
CA SER A 673 24.91 -11.90 -0.71
C SER A 673 24.48 -13.34 -0.98
N LYS A 674 23.64 -13.57 -2.00
CA LYS A 674 23.59 -14.91 -2.58
C LYS A 674 25.05 -15.28 -2.80
N ASP A 675 25.55 -16.26 -2.04
CA ASP A 675 26.90 -16.76 -2.24
C ASP A 675 27.00 -17.08 -3.73
N ASN A 676 27.96 -16.44 -4.39
CA ASN A 676 28.37 -16.75 -5.75
C ASN A 676 29.05 -18.13 -5.77
N SER A 677 28.34 -19.16 -5.36
CA SER A 677 28.76 -20.55 -5.42
C SER A 677 27.64 -21.41 -5.99
N VAL A 678 27.78 -21.60 -7.30
CA VAL A 678 27.21 -22.62 -8.20
C VAL A 678 25.79 -22.37 -8.73
#